data_AF-A0A5B6VMS5-F1
#
_entry.id   AF-A0A5B6VMS5-F1
#
_cell.length_a   1.000
_cell.length_b   1.000
_cell.length_c   1.000
_cell.angle_alpha   90.00
_cell.angle_beta   90.00
_cell.angle_gamma   90.00
#
_symmetry.space_group_name_H-M   'P 1'
#
loop_
_entity.id
_entity.type
_entity.pdbx_description
1 polymer ?
#
loop_
_entity_poly.entity_id
_entity_poly.type
_entity_poly.pdbx_seq_one_letter_code
_entity_poly.pdbx_strand_id
1 'polypeptide(L)'
;MDNLISLVNKIQRACTALGDHGEASALPTLWDSLPAIAVVGGQSSGKSSVLESVVGKDFLPRGSGIVTRRPLVLQLHKSDEGTREYAEFLHLPRKRFTDFAAVRKEIQDETDRETGRTKQISSVPIHLSIFSPNVVNLTLVDLPGLTKVAVEGQPESIVQDIENMVRSYIEKPNCIILAISPANQDLATSDAIKISREVDPTGERTLGVLTKIDLMDKGTDAVDILEGKSYRLKFPWVGVVNRSQADINKNVDMIAARRREREYFASTPEYRHFAHRMGSEHLAKMLSKHLETVIKSRIPGIQSLINKTIVELETELSRLGRPIAADAGGKLYSIMEICRIFDQNFREHLDGVRSGGDKVYNVFDNQLPAALKRLQFDRQLSMENIKKLITEADGYQPHLIAPEQGYRRLIESTLVTIRGPAEAAVDAVHSILKDLVHKAISETPELKQYPGLRVEVGNAAIESLDRMRDQSKKAALQLVDMECCYLTVEFFRKLPQDVEKGGNPTQSIFDRYHETYLRRIGTTVLSYVNMVCATLRHSIPKSIVYCQVREAKRSLLDFFYTELGKLEQKRLSALLNEDPAVMERRSALAKRLELYRSAQAEIDTVAWSKNNAHHRRSVAASLVEGVYILERDRQEKREGSQALAPPWWEFFHFKLVRKLIDDVDFCIFGAIYEYKPPSSHCNGSIVSIDGNPRYVIAFRGTITKPDSFTRDFELDIHIMRNGLHQTSRFEIGMQAVRNMVATVGASNVWLAGHSLGAAMAMLAGKTMAKMGNFLEAFLFNPPYLSAPIERIKDKKVKHGIRIAGSVITAGLALAARGKNPRSRSEDPFSALSAWTPSLCVNPADHLCSEYIGYFEHRKKMEEIGAGAIERLATQHSLGGLFMSVVGKGVEAAEPLHLLPSANLTVNLSPSNDFKQAHGIHQWWRPDLNLKCSLYKFK
;
A
#
# COMPACT_ATOMS: atom_id res chain seq x y z
N MET A 1 -23.43 -1.50 -11.36
CA MET A 1 -23.48 -2.97 -11.58
C MET A 1 -22.52 -3.36 -12.71
N ASP A 2 -22.50 -2.65 -13.83
CA ASP A 2 -21.54 -2.87 -14.94
C ASP A 2 -20.04 -2.71 -14.59
N ASN A 3 -19.72 -1.94 -13.55
CA ASN A 3 -18.33 -1.62 -13.18
C ASN A 3 -17.51 -2.83 -12.71
N LEU A 4 -18.13 -3.88 -12.15
CA LEU A 4 -17.40 -5.00 -11.54
C LEU A 4 -16.83 -5.98 -12.57
N ILE A 5 -17.58 -6.27 -13.63
CA ILE A 5 -17.10 -7.12 -14.72
C ILE A 5 -16.05 -6.37 -15.53
N SER A 6 -16.26 -5.07 -15.75
CA SER A 6 -15.25 -4.19 -16.37
C SER A 6 -13.93 -4.18 -15.58
N LEU A 7 -13.99 -4.10 -14.25
CA LEU A 7 -12.82 -4.21 -13.36
C LEU A 7 -12.06 -5.52 -13.57
N VAL A 8 -12.74 -6.66 -13.51
CA VAL A 8 -12.09 -7.97 -13.70
C VAL A 8 -11.46 -8.05 -15.09
N ASN A 9 -12.14 -7.54 -16.13
CA ASN A 9 -11.62 -7.55 -17.49
C ASN A 9 -10.34 -6.69 -17.64
N LYS A 10 -10.29 -5.53 -16.97
CA LYS A 10 -9.08 -4.70 -16.94
C LYS A 10 -7.91 -5.40 -16.25
N ILE A 11 -8.16 -6.00 -15.07
CA ILE A 11 -7.12 -6.74 -14.33
C ILE A 11 -6.62 -7.92 -15.17
N GLN A 12 -7.54 -8.67 -15.79
CA GLN A 12 -7.21 -9.76 -16.71
C GLN A 12 -6.30 -9.29 -17.87
N ARG A 13 -6.67 -8.20 -18.54
CA ARG A 13 -5.85 -7.64 -19.64
C ARG A 13 -4.46 -7.24 -19.16
N ALA A 14 -4.35 -6.62 -17.98
CA ALA A 14 -3.07 -6.25 -17.41
C ALA A 14 -2.20 -7.49 -17.13
N CYS A 15 -2.78 -8.55 -16.53
CA CYS A 15 -2.05 -9.80 -16.24
C CYS A 15 -1.53 -10.43 -17.53
N THR A 16 -2.35 -10.40 -18.58
CA THR A 16 -2.02 -10.94 -19.89
C THR A 16 -0.88 -10.19 -20.56
N ALA A 17 -0.91 -8.85 -20.53
CA ALA A 17 0.13 -8.02 -21.13
C ALA A 17 1.52 -8.24 -20.51
N LEU A 18 1.57 -8.76 -19.27
CA LEU A 18 2.81 -9.04 -18.55
C LEU A 18 3.22 -10.52 -18.57
N GLY A 19 2.51 -11.37 -19.31
CA GLY A 19 2.80 -12.79 -19.39
C GLY A 19 2.47 -13.55 -18.10
N ASP A 20 1.68 -12.97 -17.19
CA ASP A 20 1.23 -13.59 -15.93
C ASP A 20 0.04 -14.53 -16.22
N HIS A 21 0.29 -15.50 -17.10
CA HIS A 21 -0.71 -16.42 -17.67
C HIS A 21 -0.89 -17.73 -16.91
N GLY A 22 -0.28 -17.85 -15.72
CA GLY A 22 -0.27 -19.09 -14.96
C GLY A 22 0.69 -20.15 -15.51
N GLU A 23 1.68 -19.78 -16.33
CA GLU A 23 2.76 -20.70 -16.68
C GLU A 23 3.73 -20.88 -15.50
N ALA A 24 3.90 -22.15 -15.10
CA ALA A 24 5.02 -22.75 -14.35
C ALA A 24 5.78 -21.88 -13.31
N SER A 25 5.09 -20.98 -12.63
CA SER A 25 5.59 -20.23 -11.48
C SER A 25 4.93 -20.81 -10.24
N ALA A 26 5.71 -21.15 -9.22
CA ALA A 26 5.26 -21.83 -7.99
C ALA A 26 4.29 -21.01 -7.10
N LEU A 27 3.80 -19.86 -7.57
CA LEU A 27 2.88 -18.97 -6.86
C LEU A 27 1.59 -18.76 -7.66
N PRO A 28 0.41 -18.76 -7.03
CA PRO A 28 -0.84 -18.44 -7.69
C PRO A 28 -0.76 -17.05 -8.33
N THR A 29 -1.01 -16.97 -9.63
CA THR A 29 -0.98 -15.68 -10.34
C THR A 29 -2.23 -14.88 -10.01
N LEU A 30 -2.19 -13.55 -10.20
CA LEU A 30 -3.38 -12.72 -10.02
C LEU A 30 -4.50 -13.20 -10.97
N TRP A 31 -4.13 -13.66 -12.17
CA TRP A 31 -5.03 -14.24 -13.15
C TRP A 31 -5.83 -15.44 -12.60
N ASP A 32 -5.19 -16.36 -11.88
CA ASP A 32 -5.83 -17.57 -11.33
C ASP A 32 -6.90 -17.28 -10.28
N SER A 33 -6.79 -16.11 -9.64
CA SER A 33 -7.73 -15.66 -8.62
C SER A 33 -8.96 -14.96 -9.20
N LEU A 34 -8.94 -14.61 -10.50
CA LEU A 34 -10.04 -13.89 -11.15
C LEU A 34 -11.14 -14.86 -11.61
N PRO A 35 -12.42 -14.57 -11.31
CA PRO A 35 -13.52 -15.40 -11.79
C PRO A 35 -13.62 -15.38 -13.31
N ALA A 36 -13.81 -16.56 -13.91
CA ALA A 36 -14.01 -16.74 -15.34
C ALA A 36 -15.02 -17.87 -15.60
N ILE A 37 -15.65 -17.86 -16.78
CA ILE A 37 -16.54 -18.93 -17.23
C ILE A 37 -15.81 -19.76 -18.28
N ALA A 38 -15.50 -21.02 -17.98
CA ALA A 38 -14.91 -21.95 -18.93
C ALA A 38 -15.99 -22.76 -19.64
N VAL A 39 -15.95 -22.79 -20.96
CA VAL A 39 -16.89 -23.53 -21.80
C VAL A 39 -16.34 -24.92 -22.09
N VAL A 40 -17.03 -25.95 -21.61
CA VAL A 40 -16.60 -27.35 -21.73
C VAL A 40 -17.65 -28.15 -22.48
N GLY A 41 -17.21 -29.04 -23.36
CA GLY A 41 -18.09 -29.76 -24.27
C GLY A 41 -17.30 -30.70 -25.17
N GLY A 42 -17.89 -31.85 -25.51
CA GLY A 42 -17.36 -32.72 -26.56
C GLY A 42 -17.22 -32.02 -27.91
N GLN A 43 -16.47 -32.61 -28.82
CA GLN A 43 -16.44 -32.17 -30.21
C GLN A 43 -17.87 -32.18 -30.78
N SER A 44 -18.24 -31.14 -31.54
CA SER A 44 -19.57 -31.01 -32.17
C SER A 44 -20.76 -30.92 -31.20
N SER A 45 -20.55 -30.68 -29.90
CA SER A 45 -21.62 -30.42 -28.92
C SER A 45 -22.31 -29.06 -29.09
N GLY A 46 -21.80 -28.20 -29.98
CA GLY A 46 -22.36 -26.89 -30.27
C GLY A 46 -21.77 -25.73 -29.45
N LYS A 47 -20.59 -25.91 -28.82
CA LYS A 47 -19.90 -24.85 -28.04
C LYS A 47 -19.80 -23.51 -28.79
N SER A 48 -19.17 -23.53 -29.97
CA SER A 48 -18.97 -22.34 -30.79
C SER A 48 -20.31 -21.71 -31.20
N SER A 49 -21.33 -22.53 -31.49
CA SER A 49 -22.68 -22.04 -31.81
C SER A 49 -23.34 -21.35 -30.62
N VAL A 50 -23.19 -21.88 -29.40
CA VAL A 50 -23.71 -21.23 -28.17
C VAL A 50 -23.01 -19.90 -27.94
N LEU A 51 -21.68 -19.84 -28.10
CA LEU A 51 -20.91 -18.60 -27.97
C LEU A 51 -21.35 -17.55 -28.99
N GLU A 52 -21.46 -17.90 -30.26
CA GLU A 52 -21.94 -17.00 -31.32
C GLU A 52 -23.38 -16.55 -31.08
N SER A 53 -24.26 -17.44 -30.60
CA SER A 53 -25.64 -17.10 -30.23
C SER A 53 -25.70 -16.17 -29.01
N VAL A 54 -24.80 -16.29 -28.03
CA VAL A 54 -24.67 -15.38 -26.89
C VAL A 54 -24.17 -14.00 -27.32
N VAL A 55 -23.19 -13.94 -28.23
CA VAL A 55 -22.66 -12.67 -28.77
C VAL A 55 -23.62 -12.02 -29.77
N GLY A 56 -24.34 -12.81 -30.55
CA GLY A 56 -25.20 -12.33 -31.63
C GLY A 56 -24.48 -12.17 -32.97
N LYS A 57 -23.27 -12.74 -33.13
CA LYS A 57 -22.42 -12.57 -34.32
C LYS A 57 -21.69 -13.85 -34.70
N ASP A 58 -21.37 -13.96 -35.98
CA ASP A 58 -20.54 -15.00 -36.58
C ASP A 58 -19.07 -14.58 -36.57
N PHE A 59 -18.26 -15.15 -35.68
CA PHE A 59 -16.85 -14.77 -35.55
C PHE A 59 -15.92 -15.93 -35.21
N LEU A 60 -16.45 -17.11 -34.84
CA LEU A 60 -15.62 -18.26 -34.56
C LEU A 60 -15.34 -19.03 -35.85
N PRO A 61 -14.14 -19.63 -35.99
CA PRO A 61 -13.86 -20.53 -37.12
C PRO A 61 -14.85 -21.70 -37.15
N ARG A 62 -15.08 -22.26 -38.35
CA ARG A 62 -15.91 -23.46 -38.55
C ARG A 62 -15.15 -24.44 -39.44
N GLY A 63 -15.20 -25.72 -39.12
CA GLY A 63 -14.54 -26.77 -39.90
C GLY A 63 -14.77 -28.16 -39.33
N SER A 64 -14.35 -29.18 -40.08
CA SER A 64 -14.29 -30.57 -39.62
C SER A 64 -13.01 -30.80 -38.80
N GLY A 65 -13.12 -31.51 -37.67
CA GLY A 65 -11.99 -31.76 -36.77
C GLY A 65 -11.97 -30.82 -35.55
N ILE A 66 -10.81 -30.69 -34.90
CA ILE A 66 -10.63 -29.78 -33.76
C ILE A 66 -10.55 -28.35 -34.29
N VAL A 67 -11.64 -27.60 -34.12
CA VAL A 67 -11.76 -26.23 -34.63
C VAL A 67 -11.04 -25.24 -33.71
N THR A 68 -11.34 -25.30 -32.41
CA THR A 68 -10.65 -24.51 -31.37
C THR A 68 -9.38 -25.25 -30.94
N ARG A 69 -8.20 -24.83 -31.42
CA ARG A 69 -6.89 -25.43 -31.09
C ARG A 69 -6.11 -24.68 -30.00
N ARG A 70 -6.54 -23.47 -29.66
CA ARG A 70 -6.02 -22.63 -28.58
C ARG A 70 -7.20 -22.14 -27.73
N PRO A 71 -7.06 -22.01 -26.40
CA PRO A 71 -8.09 -21.36 -25.59
C PRO A 71 -8.38 -19.94 -26.11
N LEU A 72 -9.65 -19.57 -26.24
CA LEU A 72 -10.06 -18.21 -26.63
C LEU A 72 -10.69 -17.51 -25.44
N VAL A 73 -10.00 -16.51 -24.89
CA VAL A 73 -10.54 -15.63 -23.85
C VAL A 73 -11.33 -14.52 -24.53
N LEU A 74 -12.65 -14.63 -24.46
CA LEU A 74 -13.62 -13.73 -25.05
C LEU A 74 -14.18 -12.77 -23.99
N GLN A 75 -13.91 -11.48 -24.15
CA GLN A 75 -14.41 -10.41 -23.30
C GLN A 75 -15.50 -9.62 -24.04
N LEU A 76 -16.72 -9.64 -23.52
CA LEU A 76 -17.85 -8.89 -24.05
C LEU A 76 -18.05 -7.62 -23.24
N HIS A 77 -18.13 -6.49 -23.96
CA HIS A 77 -18.35 -5.16 -23.40
C HIS A 77 -19.63 -4.58 -23.95
N LYS A 78 -20.57 -4.28 -23.05
CA LYS A 78 -21.79 -3.57 -23.41
C LYS A 78 -21.45 -2.10 -23.69
N SER A 79 -21.71 -1.63 -24.90
CA SER A 79 -21.54 -0.23 -25.29
C SER A 79 -22.88 0.53 -25.33
N ASP A 80 -22.82 1.86 -25.41
CA ASP A 80 -24.02 2.71 -25.45
C ASP A 80 -24.84 2.50 -26.73
N GLU A 81 -26.16 2.63 -26.63
CA GLU A 81 -27.06 2.50 -27.77
C GLU A 81 -26.67 3.48 -28.90
N GLY A 82 -26.54 2.97 -30.13
CA GLY A 82 -26.13 3.75 -31.31
C GLY A 82 -24.62 3.78 -31.59
N THR A 83 -23.76 3.21 -30.70
CA THR A 83 -22.34 3.04 -31.01
C THR A 83 -22.10 1.90 -32.02
N ARG A 84 -21.13 2.11 -32.92
CA ARG A 84 -20.77 1.11 -33.94
C ARG A 84 -20.00 -0.05 -33.27
N GLU A 85 -20.44 -1.27 -33.55
CA GLU A 85 -19.84 -2.49 -33.00
C GLU A 85 -18.42 -2.71 -33.55
N TYR A 86 -17.50 -3.15 -32.69
CA TYR A 86 -16.13 -3.48 -33.09
C TYR A 86 -15.50 -4.53 -32.16
N ALA A 87 -14.43 -5.14 -32.63
CA ALA A 87 -13.59 -6.05 -31.87
C ALA A 87 -12.12 -5.61 -31.87
N GLU A 88 -11.40 -5.93 -30.80
CA GLU A 88 -9.97 -5.68 -30.63
C GLU A 88 -9.28 -6.94 -30.12
N PHE A 89 -8.14 -7.28 -30.72
CA PHE A 89 -7.26 -8.35 -30.24
C PHE A 89 -6.14 -7.77 -29.40
N LEU A 90 -5.71 -8.51 -28.39
CA LEU A 90 -4.61 -8.03 -27.56
C LEU A 90 -3.26 -8.03 -28.30
N HIS A 91 -3.00 -9.02 -29.15
CA HIS A 91 -1.77 -9.09 -29.94
C HIS A 91 -1.71 -8.06 -31.07
N LEU A 92 -2.82 -7.38 -31.37
CA LEU A 92 -2.91 -6.27 -32.32
C LEU A 92 -3.48 -5.02 -31.63
N PRO A 93 -2.75 -4.44 -30.65
CA PRO A 93 -3.24 -3.30 -29.91
C PRO A 93 -3.47 -2.12 -30.87
N ARG A 94 -4.58 -1.39 -30.68
CA ARG A 94 -5.01 -0.22 -31.48
C ARG A 94 -5.61 -0.52 -32.87
N LYS A 95 -5.75 -1.79 -33.27
CA LYS A 95 -6.47 -2.17 -34.49
C LYS A 95 -7.91 -2.58 -34.16
N ARG A 96 -8.88 -1.83 -34.68
CA ARG A 96 -10.32 -2.11 -34.53
C ARG A 96 -10.85 -2.88 -35.73
N PHE A 97 -11.50 -4.01 -35.47
CA PHE A 97 -12.17 -4.83 -36.47
C PHE A 97 -13.67 -4.55 -36.41
N THR A 98 -14.23 -4.01 -37.49
CA THR A 98 -15.69 -3.78 -37.63
C THR A 98 -16.37 -4.91 -38.40
N ASP A 99 -15.60 -5.67 -39.18
CA ASP A 99 -16.06 -6.86 -39.89
C ASP A 99 -15.71 -8.13 -39.11
N PHE A 100 -16.73 -8.87 -38.67
CA PHE A 100 -16.57 -10.10 -37.90
C PHE A 100 -16.08 -11.29 -38.75
N ALA A 101 -16.18 -11.22 -40.08
CA ALA A 101 -15.51 -12.20 -40.95
C ALA A 101 -13.98 -12.03 -40.88
N ALA A 102 -13.50 -10.79 -40.79
CA ALA A 102 -12.08 -10.51 -40.57
C ALA A 102 -11.63 -10.95 -39.16
N VAL A 103 -12.48 -10.82 -38.14
CA VAL A 103 -12.21 -11.37 -36.79
C VAL A 103 -12.03 -12.88 -36.84
N ARG A 104 -12.94 -13.59 -37.52
CA ARG A 104 -12.84 -15.05 -37.71
C ARG A 104 -11.53 -15.44 -38.37
N LYS A 105 -11.16 -14.74 -39.44
CA LYS A 105 -9.92 -15.00 -40.17
C LYS A 105 -8.69 -14.76 -39.29
N GLU A 106 -8.68 -13.66 -38.53
CA GLU A 106 -7.57 -13.35 -37.61
C GLU A 106 -7.41 -14.41 -36.52
N ILE A 107 -8.51 -14.94 -35.95
CA ILE A 107 -8.41 -16.05 -34.97
C ILE A 107 -7.71 -17.26 -35.61
N GLN A 108 -8.04 -17.57 -36.86
CA GLN A 108 -7.44 -18.69 -37.58
C GLN A 108 -5.96 -18.43 -37.90
N ASP A 109 -5.64 -17.25 -38.42
CA ASP A 109 -4.28 -16.84 -38.77
C ASP A 109 -3.36 -16.83 -37.53
N GLU A 110 -3.84 -16.32 -36.39
CA GLU A 110 -3.12 -16.29 -35.12
C GLU A 110 -2.98 -17.69 -34.48
N THR A 111 -3.97 -18.57 -34.68
CA THR A 111 -3.84 -19.98 -34.27
C THR A 111 -2.77 -20.70 -35.09
N ASP A 112 -2.77 -20.51 -36.41
CA ASP A 112 -1.80 -21.13 -37.31
C ASP A 112 -0.38 -20.59 -37.14
N ARG A 113 -0.23 -19.33 -36.70
CA ARG A 113 1.07 -18.73 -36.37
C ARG A 113 1.77 -19.43 -35.21
N GLU A 114 1.01 -19.78 -34.17
CA GLU A 114 1.52 -20.39 -32.95
C GLU A 114 1.67 -21.92 -33.07
N THR A 115 0.65 -22.59 -33.63
CA THR A 115 0.59 -24.07 -33.69
C THR A 115 1.16 -24.66 -34.99
N GLY A 116 1.60 -23.78 -35.91
CA GLY A 116 1.89 -24.15 -37.29
C GLY A 116 0.63 -24.55 -38.07
N ARG A 117 0.82 -24.99 -39.32
CA ARG A 117 -0.28 -25.60 -40.11
C ARG A 117 -0.56 -27.07 -39.73
N THR A 118 0.18 -27.58 -38.75
CA THR A 118 -0.02 -28.89 -38.13
C THR A 118 -1.26 -28.85 -37.22
N LYS A 119 -1.99 -29.98 -37.09
CA LYS A 119 -3.21 -30.08 -36.26
C LYS A 119 -2.91 -30.11 -34.75
N GLN A 120 -1.84 -29.47 -34.30
CA GLN A 120 -1.42 -29.40 -32.90
C GLN A 120 -2.24 -28.36 -32.12
N ILE A 121 -2.23 -28.47 -30.79
CA ILE A 121 -2.86 -27.53 -29.87
C ILE A 121 -1.79 -26.74 -29.10
N SER A 122 -2.16 -25.59 -28.56
CA SER A 122 -1.30 -24.79 -27.67
C SER A 122 -2.12 -24.29 -26.48
N SER A 123 -1.51 -24.28 -25.29
CA SER A 123 -2.09 -23.75 -24.06
C SER A 123 -2.10 -22.22 -24.01
N VAL A 124 -1.38 -21.54 -24.92
CA VAL A 124 -1.30 -20.07 -24.96
C VAL A 124 -2.61 -19.49 -25.49
N PRO A 125 -3.37 -18.72 -24.69
CA PRO A 125 -4.70 -18.23 -25.08
C PRO A 125 -4.65 -17.11 -26.12
N ILE A 126 -5.73 -16.96 -26.89
CA ILE A 126 -6.01 -15.78 -27.72
C ILE A 126 -6.97 -14.87 -26.95
N HIS A 127 -6.66 -13.57 -26.87
CA HIS A 127 -7.50 -12.58 -26.17
C HIS A 127 -8.25 -11.70 -27.16
N LEU A 128 -9.59 -11.79 -27.11
CA LEU A 128 -10.50 -11.06 -27.98
C LEU A 128 -11.50 -10.24 -27.16
N SER A 129 -11.58 -8.95 -27.42
CA SER A 129 -12.59 -8.06 -26.82
C SER A 129 -13.60 -7.62 -27.87
N ILE A 130 -14.89 -7.78 -27.60
CA ILE A 130 -15.99 -7.35 -28.47
C ILE A 130 -16.80 -6.27 -27.76
N PHE A 131 -17.02 -5.14 -28.43
CA PHE A 131 -17.80 -4.01 -27.95
C PHE A 131 -19.10 -3.93 -28.77
N SER A 132 -20.25 -4.09 -28.11
CA SER A 132 -21.56 -4.06 -28.76
C SER A 132 -22.67 -3.61 -27.80
N PRO A 133 -23.71 -2.90 -28.26
CA PRO A 133 -24.87 -2.57 -27.42
C PRO A 133 -25.78 -3.79 -27.17
N ASN A 134 -25.64 -4.85 -27.98
CA ASN A 134 -26.50 -6.03 -27.99
C ASN A 134 -26.00 -7.17 -27.09
N VAL A 135 -24.90 -6.96 -26.37
CA VAL A 135 -24.29 -7.94 -25.46
C VAL A 135 -24.36 -7.49 -24.01
N VAL A 136 -24.15 -8.43 -23.09
CA VAL A 136 -23.92 -8.16 -21.67
C VAL A 136 -22.43 -8.13 -21.38
N ASN A 137 -22.03 -7.45 -20.32
CA ASN A 137 -20.66 -7.54 -19.82
C ASN A 137 -20.42 -8.98 -19.32
N LEU A 138 -19.50 -9.70 -19.97
CA LEU A 138 -19.27 -11.12 -19.72
C LEU A 138 -17.88 -11.54 -20.19
N THR A 139 -17.25 -12.47 -19.49
CA THR A 139 -15.98 -13.08 -19.91
C THR A 139 -16.11 -14.59 -19.97
N LEU A 140 -15.81 -15.14 -21.14
CA LEU A 140 -15.93 -16.56 -21.47
C LEU A 140 -14.59 -17.07 -21.97
N VAL A 141 -14.24 -18.31 -21.63
CA VAL A 141 -13.07 -19.01 -22.14
C VAL A 141 -13.57 -20.18 -22.97
N ASP A 142 -13.43 -20.10 -24.29
CA ASP A 142 -13.69 -21.25 -25.19
C ASP A 142 -12.50 -22.19 -25.13
N LEU A 143 -12.75 -23.45 -24.79
CA LEU A 143 -11.71 -24.48 -24.69
C LEU A 143 -11.84 -25.47 -25.87
N PRO A 144 -10.74 -26.12 -26.26
CA PRO A 144 -10.79 -27.20 -27.24
C PRO A 144 -11.82 -28.28 -26.86
N GLY A 145 -12.51 -28.82 -27.87
CA GLY A 145 -13.51 -29.85 -27.64
C GLY A 145 -12.89 -31.18 -27.25
N LEU A 146 -13.44 -31.82 -26.22
CA LEU A 146 -13.03 -33.16 -25.81
C LEU A 146 -13.25 -34.13 -26.99
N THR A 147 -12.20 -34.87 -27.35
CA THR A 147 -12.21 -35.92 -28.38
C THR A 147 -11.84 -37.26 -27.77
N LYS A 148 -12.36 -38.35 -28.33
CA LYS A 148 -12.10 -39.72 -27.86
C LYS A 148 -11.01 -40.43 -28.66
N VAL A 149 -10.69 -39.94 -29.86
CA VAL A 149 -9.77 -40.58 -30.80
C VAL A 149 -8.91 -39.51 -31.50
N ALA A 150 -7.63 -39.81 -31.72
CA ALA A 150 -6.74 -38.98 -32.53
C ALA A 150 -7.04 -39.21 -34.02
N VAL A 151 -7.21 -38.13 -34.79
CA VAL A 151 -7.37 -38.23 -36.26
C VAL A 151 -6.01 -38.12 -36.96
N GLU A 152 -5.94 -38.55 -38.22
CA GLU A 152 -4.71 -38.53 -39.03
C GLU A 152 -4.03 -37.15 -39.04
N GLY A 153 -2.76 -37.12 -38.65
CA GLY A 153 -1.93 -35.92 -38.48
C GLY A 153 -1.93 -35.28 -37.07
N GLN A 154 -2.58 -35.91 -36.08
CA GLN A 154 -2.50 -35.52 -34.66
C GLN A 154 -1.61 -36.49 -33.87
N PRO A 155 -0.94 -36.03 -32.79
CA PRO A 155 -0.22 -36.94 -31.90
C PRO A 155 -1.17 -37.86 -31.13
N GLU A 156 -0.73 -39.06 -30.77
CA GLU A 156 -1.53 -40.00 -29.97
C GLU A 156 -1.88 -39.42 -28.58
N SER A 157 -1.06 -38.52 -28.04
CA SER A 157 -1.28 -37.82 -26.77
C SER A 157 -2.40 -36.78 -26.80
N ILE A 158 -2.93 -36.42 -27.97
CA ILE A 158 -3.82 -35.25 -28.14
C ILE A 158 -5.05 -35.30 -27.23
N VAL A 159 -5.61 -36.48 -26.99
CA VAL A 159 -6.77 -36.68 -26.11
C VAL A 159 -6.41 -36.25 -24.69
N GLN A 160 -5.29 -36.74 -24.16
CA GLN A 160 -4.81 -36.41 -22.83
C GLN A 160 -4.37 -34.94 -22.73
N ASP A 161 -3.75 -34.41 -23.77
CA ASP A 161 -3.29 -33.02 -23.81
C ASP A 161 -4.48 -32.04 -23.73
N ILE A 162 -5.58 -32.34 -24.44
CA ILE A 162 -6.83 -31.56 -24.36
C ILE A 162 -7.47 -31.70 -22.97
N GLU A 163 -7.54 -32.91 -22.42
CA GLU A 163 -8.11 -33.14 -21.09
C GLU A 163 -7.33 -32.37 -20.01
N ASN A 164 -5.99 -32.45 -20.05
CA ASN A 164 -5.11 -31.72 -19.14
C ASN A 164 -5.28 -30.20 -19.29
N MET A 165 -5.38 -29.70 -20.53
CA MET A 165 -5.64 -28.29 -20.80
C MET A 165 -7.01 -27.86 -20.27
N VAL A 166 -8.06 -28.67 -20.43
CA VAL A 166 -9.37 -28.32 -19.86
C VAL A 166 -9.31 -28.31 -18.33
N ARG A 167 -8.69 -29.33 -17.72
CA ARG A 167 -8.51 -29.43 -16.26
C ARG A 167 -7.78 -28.23 -15.68
N SER A 168 -6.73 -27.73 -16.33
CA SER A 168 -5.97 -26.56 -15.86
C SER A 168 -6.82 -25.29 -15.75
N TYR A 169 -7.97 -25.20 -16.42
CA TYR A 169 -8.94 -24.11 -16.23
C TYR A 169 -10.02 -24.46 -15.22
N ILE A 170 -10.61 -25.66 -15.28
CA ILE A 170 -11.79 -26.00 -14.47
C ILE A 170 -11.48 -26.47 -13.06
N GLU A 171 -10.26 -26.90 -12.74
CA GLU A 171 -9.84 -27.22 -11.36
C GLU A 171 -9.77 -25.98 -10.48
N LYS A 172 -9.63 -24.79 -11.09
CA LYS A 172 -9.60 -23.52 -10.35
C LYS A 172 -10.93 -23.30 -9.62
N PRO A 173 -10.92 -23.06 -8.29
CA PRO A 173 -12.14 -22.93 -7.50
C PRO A 173 -12.97 -21.69 -7.85
N ASN A 174 -12.37 -20.72 -8.56
CA ASN A 174 -13.04 -19.50 -9.02
C ASN A 174 -13.58 -19.61 -10.45
N CYS A 175 -13.42 -20.77 -11.11
CA CYS A 175 -13.93 -21.01 -12.45
C CYS A 175 -15.37 -21.51 -12.40
N ILE A 176 -16.26 -20.81 -13.11
CA ILE A 176 -17.62 -21.26 -13.39
C ILE A 176 -17.54 -22.18 -14.61
N ILE A 177 -18.13 -23.38 -14.53
CA ILE A 177 -18.07 -24.36 -15.61
C ILE A 177 -19.38 -24.31 -16.40
N LEU A 178 -19.30 -24.00 -17.69
CA LEU A 178 -20.43 -24.08 -18.61
C LEU A 178 -20.36 -25.40 -19.38
N ALA A 179 -21.08 -26.40 -18.89
CA ALA A 179 -21.09 -27.76 -19.44
C ALA A 179 -22.13 -27.89 -20.57
N ILE A 180 -21.65 -27.91 -21.82
CA ILE A 180 -22.48 -27.97 -23.03
C ILE A 180 -22.62 -29.41 -23.50
N SER A 181 -23.86 -29.92 -23.48
CA SER A 181 -24.22 -31.27 -23.93
C SER A 181 -25.31 -31.22 -25.02
N PRO A 182 -25.23 -32.03 -26.07
CA PRO A 182 -26.30 -32.13 -27.05
C PRO A 182 -27.47 -32.97 -26.50
N ALA A 183 -28.70 -32.56 -26.76
CA ALA A 183 -29.92 -33.20 -26.26
C ALA A 183 -30.31 -34.47 -27.04
N ASN A 184 -29.78 -34.64 -28.25
CA ASN A 184 -30.01 -35.82 -29.08
C ASN A 184 -29.08 -37.01 -28.74
N GLN A 185 -28.36 -36.93 -27.62
CA GLN A 185 -27.52 -38.00 -27.09
C GLN A 185 -27.82 -38.18 -25.61
N ASP A 186 -27.58 -39.39 -25.09
CA ASP A 186 -27.76 -39.65 -23.67
C ASP A 186 -26.79 -38.83 -22.83
N LEU A 187 -27.35 -38.06 -21.88
CA LEU A 187 -26.61 -37.19 -20.99
C LEU A 187 -25.58 -37.95 -20.14
N ALA A 188 -25.84 -39.22 -19.83
CA ALA A 188 -24.93 -40.08 -19.08
C ALA A 188 -23.58 -40.29 -19.79
N THR A 189 -23.54 -40.10 -21.12
CA THR A 189 -22.34 -40.25 -21.95
C THR A 189 -21.60 -38.94 -22.19
N SER A 190 -22.06 -37.84 -21.60
CA SER A 190 -21.49 -36.50 -21.81
C SER A 190 -20.12 -36.35 -21.15
N ASP A 191 -19.10 -36.16 -21.98
CA ASP A 191 -17.72 -35.92 -21.52
C ASP A 191 -17.62 -34.61 -20.69
N ALA A 192 -18.47 -33.61 -21.00
CA ALA A 192 -18.52 -32.36 -20.23
C ALA A 192 -19.01 -32.59 -18.80
N ILE A 193 -20.07 -33.38 -18.62
CA ILE A 193 -20.61 -33.66 -17.28
C ILE A 193 -19.66 -34.56 -16.50
N LYS A 194 -19.02 -35.53 -17.15
CA LYS A 194 -18.00 -36.38 -16.53
C LYS A 194 -16.87 -35.53 -15.93
N ILE A 195 -16.21 -34.71 -16.75
CA ILE A 195 -15.06 -33.92 -16.31
C ILE A 195 -15.46 -32.82 -15.32
N SER A 196 -16.65 -32.22 -15.46
CA SER A 196 -17.18 -31.26 -14.47
C SER A 196 -17.40 -31.91 -13.11
N ARG A 197 -17.92 -33.13 -13.05
CA ARG A 197 -18.22 -33.82 -11.79
C ARG A 197 -16.96 -34.24 -11.03
N GLU A 198 -15.87 -34.53 -11.75
CA GLU A 198 -14.57 -34.84 -11.13
C GLU A 198 -14.03 -33.63 -10.33
N VAL A 199 -14.25 -32.40 -10.82
CA VAL A 199 -13.74 -31.16 -10.19
C VAL A 199 -14.79 -30.37 -9.39
N ASP A 200 -16.08 -30.66 -9.58
CA ASP A 200 -17.22 -30.05 -8.89
C ASP A 200 -18.29 -31.13 -8.56
N PRO A 201 -18.03 -32.02 -7.59
CA PRO A 201 -18.94 -33.14 -7.28
C PRO A 201 -20.33 -32.70 -6.78
N THR A 202 -20.42 -31.53 -6.16
CA THR A 202 -21.67 -30.95 -5.61
C THR A 202 -22.44 -30.13 -6.64
N GLY A 203 -21.83 -29.83 -7.79
CA GLY A 203 -22.44 -29.01 -8.86
C GLY A 203 -22.67 -27.56 -8.45
N GLU A 204 -21.84 -27.01 -7.55
CA GLU A 204 -21.98 -25.68 -6.97
C GLU A 204 -21.53 -24.54 -7.90
N ARG A 205 -20.75 -24.85 -8.93
CA ARG A 205 -20.21 -23.88 -9.90
C ARG A 205 -20.37 -24.35 -11.36
N THR A 206 -21.16 -25.40 -11.58
CA THR A 206 -21.43 -25.97 -12.89
C THR A 206 -22.83 -25.59 -13.39
N LEU A 207 -22.91 -24.98 -14.57
CA LEU A 207 -24.15 -24.70 -15.29
C LEU A 207 -24.26 -25.62 -16.51
N GLY A 208 -25.39 -26.32 -16.61
CA GLY A 208 -25.69 -27.21 -17.73
C GLY A 208 -26.40 -26.48 -18.87
N VAL A 209 -25.91 -26.66 -20.09
CA VAL A 209 -26.56 -26.17 -21.32
C VAL A 209 -26.86 -27.35 -22.23
N LEU A 210 -28.13 -27.45 -22.64
CA LEU A 210 -28.58 -28.43 -23.62
C LEU A 210 -28.72 -27.77 -24.99
N THR A 211 -27.98 -28.28 -25.96
CA THR A 211 -28.08 -27.84 -27.37
C THR A 211 -28.82 -28.86 -28.21
N LYS A 212 -29.19 -28.53 -29.45
CA LYS A 212 -29.80 -29.48 -30.41
C LYS A 212 -31.09 -30.13 -29.91
N ILE A 213 -31.86 -29.42 -29.07
CA ILE A 213 -33.16 -29.88 -28.56
C ILE A 213 -34.17 -30.04 -29.70
N ASP A 214 -34.02 -29.26 -30.76
CA ASP A 214 -34.80 -29.34 -32.00
C ASP A 214 -34.50 -30.59 -32.86
N LEU A 215 -33.40 -31.30 -32.57
CA LEU A 215 -32.96 -32.49 -33.30
C LEU A 215 -33.17 -33.78 -32.51
N MET A 216 -33.99 -33.75 -31.47
CA MET A 216 -34.35 -34.95 -30.71
C MET A 216 -35.28 -35.86 -31.52
N ASP A 217 -35.24 -37.16 -31.21
CA ASP A 217 -36.08 -38.14 -31.86
C ASP A 217 -37.57 -37.87 -31.56
N LYS A 218 -38.42 -37.99 -32.58
CA LYS A 218 -39.86 -37.73 -32.43
C LYS A 218 -40.45 -38.65 -31.36
N GLY A 219 -41.12 -38.05 -30.38
CA GLY A 219 -41.69 -38.76 -29.22
C GLY A 219 -40.79 -38.80 -27.99
N THR A 220 -39.59 -38.20 -28.06
CA THR A 220 -38.73 -37.94 -26.90
C THR A 220 -38.70 -36.45 -26.58
N ASP A 221 -38.42 -36.11 -25.33
CA ASP A 221 -38.25 -34.74 -24.86
C ASP A 221 -37.12 -34.63 -23.84
N ALA A 222 -36.80 -33.39 -23.44
CA ALA A 222 -35.72 -33.09 -22.51
C ALA A 222 -36.23 -32.46 -21.21
N VAL A 223 -37.53 -32.58 -20.90
CA VAL A 223 -38.17 -31.91 -19.76
C VAL A 223 -37.52 -32.35 -18.45
N ASP A 224 -37.31 -33.65 -18.25
CA ASP A 224 -36.71 -34.18 -17.02
C ASP A 224 -35.27 -33.69 -16.80
N ILE A 225 -34.51 -33.44 -17.87
CA ILE A 225 -33.17 -32.86 -17.77
C ILE A 225 -33.27 -31.37 -17.45
N LEU A 226 -34.15 -30.63 -18.14
CA LEU A 226 -34.34 -29.19 -17.93
C LEU A 226 -34.88 -28.85 -16.53
N GLU A 227 -35.67 -29.74 -15.94
CA GLU A 227 -36.14 -29.65 -14.55
C GLU A 227 -35.09 -30.07 -13.51
N GLY A 228 -33.97 -30.66 -13.95
CA GLY A 228 -32.92 -31.18 -13.09
C GLY A 228 -33.31 -32.46 -12.35
N LYS A 229 -34.30 -33.21 -12.85
CA LYS A 229 -34.71 -34.53 -12.32
C LYS A 229 -33.73 -35.62 -12.75
N SER A 230 -33.34 -35.65 -14.02
CA SER A 230 -32.39 -36.65 -14.54
C SER A 230 -30.96 -36.42 -14.02
N TYR A 231 -30.51 -35.16 -13.98
CA TYR A 231 -29.22 -34.78 -13.42
C TYR A 231 -29.33 -33.45 -12.69
N ARG A 232 -29.21 -33.53 -11.36
CA ARG A 232 -29.44 -32.39 -10.47
C ARG A 232 -28.18 -31.53 -10.34
N LEU A 233 -28.23 -30.31 -10.86
CA LEU A 233 -27.25 -29.25 -10.61
C LEU A 233 -27.82 -28.24 -9.61
N LYS A 234 -26.95 -27.43 -8.96
CA LYS A 234 -27.41 -26.30 -8.13
C LYS A 234 -28.01 -25.18 -8.97
N PHE A 235 -27.54 -25.02 -10.20
CA PHE A 235 -28.12 -24.12 -11.19
C PHE A 235 -29.07 -24.85 -12.14
N PRO A 236 -30.13 -24.18 -12.60
CA PRO A 236 -31.05 -24.77 -13.57
C PRO A 236 -30.36 -25.00 -14.92
N TRP A 237 -30.78 -26.04 -15.61
CA TRP A 237 -30.39 -26.31 -16.99
C TRP A 237 -31.02 -25.31 -17.94
N VAL A 238 -30.28 -24.91 -18.98
CA VAL A 238 -30.78 -24.00 -20.02
C VAL A 238 -30.71 -24.67 -21.38
N GLY A 239 -31.87 -24.78 -22.04
CA GLY A 239 -31.98 -25.23 -23.42
C GLY A 239 -31.70 -24.11 -24.41
N VAL A 240 -30.93 -24.41 -25.45
CA VAL A 240 -30.55 -23.47 -26.52
C VAL A 240 -30.78 -24.13 -27.88
N VAL A 241 -31.44 -23.42 -28.78
CA VAL A 241 -31.65 -23.83 -30.17
C VAL A 241 -30.80 -22.94 -31.07
N ASN A 242 -29.83 -23.55 -31.73
CA ASN A 242 -28.87 -22.85 -32.58
C ASN A 242 -29.23 -22.99 -34.07
N ARG A 243 -28.57 -22.22 -34.93
CA ARG A 243 -28.68 -22.38 -36.39
C ARG A 243 -28.22 -23.78 -36.82
N SER A 244 -28.97 -24.38 -37.74
CA SER A 244 -28.57 -25.61 -38.42
C SER A 244 -27.43 -25.36 -39.42
N GLN A 245 -26.76 -26.41 -39.89
CA GLN A 245 -25.75 -26.25 -40.95
C GLN A 245 -26.35 -25.65 -42.23
N ALA A 246 -27.61 -25.97 -42.55
CA ALA A 246 -28.32 -25.37 -43.67
C ALA A 246 -28.56 -23.87 -43.48
N ASP A 247 -28.90 -23.43 -42.26
CA ASP A 247 -29.08 -22.01 -41.94
C ASP A 247 -27.75 -21.24 -42.03
N ILE A 248 -26.65 -21.85 -41.60
CA ILE A 248 -25.30 -21.29 -41.71
C ILE A 248 -24.92 -21.12 -43.18
N ASN A 249 -25.13 -22.15 -44.00
CA ASN A 249 -24.83 -22.10 -45.44
C ASN A 249 -25.69 -21.04 -46.16
N LYS A 250 -26.90 -20.77 -45.68
CA LYS A 250 -27.80 -19.71 -46.16
C LYS A 250 -27.51 -18.33 -45.56
N ASN A 251 -26.48 -18.19 -44.72
CA ASN A 251 -26.14 -16.96 -44.01
C ASN A 251 -27.34 -16.33 -43.27
N VAL A 252 -28.17 -17.16 -42.63
CA VAL A 252 -29.30 -16.67 -41.83
C VAL A 252 -28.78 -15.79 -40.71
N ASP A 253 -29.33 -14.57 -40.62
CA ASP A 253 -28.93 -13.59 -39.60
C ASP A 253 -29.19 -14.09 -38.16
N MET A 254 -28.33 -13.68 -37.23
CA MET A 254 -28.38 -14.14 -35.85
C MET A 254 -29.59 -13.60 -35.09
N ILE A 255 -30.08 -12.39 -35.42
CA ILE A 255 -31.29 -11.84 -34.83
C ILE A 255 -32.50 -12.69 -35.23
N ALA A 256 -32.56 -13.10 -36.50
CA ALA A 256 -33.59 -14.02 -36.99
C ALA A 256 -33.49 -15.40 -36.33
N ALA A 257 -32.27 -15.90 -36.06
CA ALA A 257 -32.06 -17.15 -35.33
C ALA A 257 -32.58 -17.08 -33.88
N ARG A 258 -32.25 -16.02 -33.13
CA ARG A 258 -32.76 -15.81 -31.76
C ARG A 258 -34.28 -15.68 -31.70
N ARG A 259 -34.89 -15.05 -32.71
CA ARG A 259 -36.36 -14.99 -32.82
C ARG A 259 -36.96 -16.38 -33.02
N ARG A 260 -36.40 -17.19 -33.93
CA ARG A 260 -36.84 -18.59 -34.15
C ARG A 260 -36.66 -19.44 -32.89
N GLU A 261 -35.56 -19.26 -32.15
CA GLU A 261 -35.35 -19.93 -30.86
C GLU A 261 -36.46 -19.61 -29.86
N ARG A 262 -36.82 -18.32 -29.74
CA ARG A 262 -37.91 -17.88 -28.85
C ARG A 262 -39.26 -18.44 -29.29
N GLU A 263 -39.53 -18.45 -30.59
CA GLU A 263 -40.74 -19.04 -31.18
C GLU A 263 -40.80 -20.54 -30.89
N TYR A 264 -39.69 -21.29 -31.08
CA TYR A 264 -39.62 -22.72 -30.81
C TYR A 264 -40.02 -23.06 -29.38
N PHE A 265 -39.44 -22.39 -28.38
CA PHE A 265 -39.78 -22.64 -26.98
C PHE A 265 -41.20 -22.18 -26.62
N ALA A 266 -41.76 -21.19 -27.33
CA ALA A 266 -43.12 -20.72 -27.10
C ALA A 266 -44.19 -21.60 -27.78
N SER A 267 -43.89 -22.19 -28.94
CA SER A 267 -44.81 -22.99 -29.75
C SER A 267 -44.79 -24.47 -29.39
N THR A 268 -43.69 -24.99 -28.86
CA THR A 268 -43.54 -26.41 -28.53
C THR A 268 -44.28 -26.74 -27.23
N PRO A 269 -45.31 -27.60 -27.23
CA PRO A 269 -46.17 -27.87 -26.07
C PRO A 269 -45.39 -28.28 -24.80
N GLU A 270 -44.40 -29.14 -24.96
CA GLU A 270 -43.58 -29.73 -23.90
C GLU A 270 -42.72 -28.68 -23.20
N TYR A 271 -42.23 -27.66 -23.93
CA TYR A 271 -41.31 -26.65 -23.38
C TYR A 271 -41.96 -25.29 -23.09
N ARG A 272 -43.23 -25.08 -23.47
CA ARG A 272 -43.93 -23.79 -23.38
C ARG A 272 -43.87 -23.15 -21.99
N HIS A 273 -43.98 -23.95 -20.94
CA HIS A 273 -43.92 -23.48 -19.55
C HIS A 273 -42.51 -23.07 -19.10
N PHE A 274 -41.47 -23.50 -19.81
CA PHE A 274 -40.08 -23.09 -19.60
C PHE A 274 -39.64 -21.90 -20.45
N ALA A 275 -40.43 -21.45 -21.44
CA ALA A 275 -39.99 -20.50 -22.45
C ALA A 275 -39.28 -19.24 -21.90
N HIS A 276 -39.69 -18.74 -20.73
CA HIS A 276 -39.07 -17.57 -20.09
C HIS A 276 -37.67 -17.82 -19.48
N ARG A 277 -37.28 -19.09 -19.29
CA ARG A 277 -35.99 -19.55 -18.74
C ARG A 277 -35.09 -20.24 -19.77
N MET A 278 -35.50 -20.27 -21.03
CA MET A 278 -34.77 -20.93 -22.11
C MET A 278 -34.19 -19.90 -23.10
N GLY A 279 -33.26 -20.38 -23.91
CA GLY A 279 -32.66 -19.63 -25.00
C GLY A 279 -31.38 -18.88 -24.68
N SER A 280 -30.67 -18.51 -25.73
CA SER A 280 -29.35 -17.87 -25.70
C SER A 280 -29.33 -16.52 -24.97
N GLU A 281 -30.38 -15.69 -25.12
CA GLU A 281 -30.49 -14.39 -24.42
C GLU A 281 -30.68 -14.57 -22.91
N HIS A 282 -31.47 -15.57 -22.49
CA HIS A 282 -31.65 -15.89 -21.08
C HIS A 282 -30.35 -16.40 -20.48
N LEU A 283 -29.65 -17.30 -21.18
CA LEU A 283 -28.35 -17.83 -20.79
C LEU A 283 -27.33 -16.70 -20.55
N ALA A 284 -27.21 -15.76 -21.49
CA ALA A 284 -26.27 -14.63 -21.37
C ALA A 284 -26.54 -13.79 -20.11
N LYS A 285 -27.81 -13.45 -19.84
CA LYS A 285 -28.22 -12.70 -18.65
C LYS A 285 -27.96 -13.49 -17.36
N MET A 286 -28.24 -14.79 -17.36
CA MET A 286 -27.98 -15.67 -16.22
C MET A 286 -26.49 -15.74 -15.90
N LEU A 287 -25.64 -15.96 -16.91
CA LEU A 287 -24.20 -16.04 -16.76
C LEU A 287 -23.60 -14.71 -16.26
N SER A 288 -24.04 -13.58 -16.81
CA SER A 288 -23.57 -12.26 -16.36
C SER A 288 -23.93 -11.99 -14.90
N LYS A 289 -25.18 -12.26 -14.49
CA LYS A 289 -25.62 -12.12 -13.10
C LYS A 289 -24.87 -13.05 -12.14
N HIS A 290 -24.65 -14.29 -12.55
CA HIS A 290 -23.94 -15.26 -11.74
C HIS A 290 -22.45 -14.88 -11.59
N LEU A 291 -21.78 -14.53 -12.68
CA LEU A 291 -20.41 -14.02 -12.68
C LEU A 291 -20.27 -12.79 -11.78
N GLU A 292 -21.18 -11.82 -11.84
CA GLU A 292 -21.18 -10.66 -10.95
C GLU A 292 -21.27 -11.07 -9.47
N THR A 293 -22.10 -12.06 -9.14
CA THR A 293 -22.26 -12.57 -7.77
C THR A 293 -20.96 -13.19 -7.26
N VAL A 294 -20.29 -13.98 -8.10
CA VAL A 294 -19.00 -14.60 -7.78
C VAL A 294 -17.89 -13.55 -7.66
N ILE A 295 -17.84 -12.55 -8.55
CA ILE A 295 -16.88 -11.44 -8.45
C ILE A 295 -17.04 -10.70 -7.14
N LYS A 296 -18.28 -10.35 -6.75
CA LYS A 296 -18.55 -9.65 -5.49
C LYS A 296 -18.07 -10.42 -4.25
N SER A 297 -18.31 -11.73 -4.20
CA SER A 297 -17.90 -12.54 -3.05
C SER A 297 -16.39 -12.75 -2.98
N ARG A 298 -15.67 -12.65 -4.11
CA ARG A 298 -14.22 -12.89 -4.20
C ARG A 298 -13.33 -11.65 -4.12
N ILE A 299 -13.86 -10.45 -4.38
CA ILE A 299 -13.09 -9.19 -4.31
C ILE A 299 -12.26 -9.04 -3.02
N PRO A 300 -12.80 -9.32 -1.80
CA PRO A 300 -12.00 -9.20 -0.58
C PRO A 300 -10.78 -10.12 -0.56
N GLY A 301 -10.92 -11.34 -1.08
CA GLY A 301 -9.83 -12.30 -1.21
C GLY A 301 -8.78 -11.85 -2.23
N ILE A 302 -9.23 -11.33 -3.38
CA ILE A 302 -8.34 -10.77 -4.41
C ILE A 302 -7.56 -9.57 -3.87
N GLN A 303 -8.23 -8.67 -3.14
CA GLN A 303 -7.59 -7.51 -2.52
C GLN A 303 -6.52 -7.92 -1.49
N SER A 304 -6.83 -8.92 -0.65
CA SER A 304 -5.86 -9.47 0.31
C SER A 304 -4.64 -10.08 -0.40
N LEU A 305 -4.86 -10.86 -1.47
CA LEU A 305 -3.78 -11.43 -2.28
C LEU A 305 -2.92 -10.34 -2.91
N ILE A 306 -3.53 -9.31 -3.48
CA ILE A 306 -2.81 -8.19 -4.10
C ILE A 306 -1.94 -7.48 -3.06
N ASN A 307 -2.51 -7.11 -1.92
CA ASN A 307 -1.79 -6.41 -0.86
C ASN A 307 -0.61 -7.24 -0.33
N LYS A 308 -0.82 -8.54 -0.10
CA LYS A 308 0.24 -9.46 0.32
C LYS A 308 1.36 -9.53 -0.72
N THR A 309 1.01 -9.72 -1.99
CA THR A 309 1.98 -9.85 -3.08
C THR A 309 2.75 -8.55 -3.32
N ILE A 310 2.12 -7.38 -3.16
CA ILE A 310 2.81 -6.08 -3.22
C ILE A 310 3.92 -6.03 -2.17
N VAL A 311 3.61 -6.38 -0.92
CA VAL A 311 4.60 -6.37 0.17
C VAL A 311 5.74 -7.35 -0.10
N GLU A 312 5.45 -8.55 -0.61
CA GLU A 312 6.45 -9.53 -1.00
C GLU A 312 7.37 -9.02 -2.13
N LEU A 313 6.79 -8.44 -3.19
CA LEU A 313 7.54 -7.87 -4.31
C LEU A 313 8.39 -6.66 -3.89
N GLU A 314 7.86 -5.77 -3.04
CA GLU A 314 8.61 -4.63 -2.49
C GLU A 314 9.79 -5.09 -1.61
N THR A 315 9.57 -6.13 -0.80
CA THR A 315 10.62 -6.72 0.05
C THR A 315 11.72 -7.34 -0.82
N GLU A 316 11.35 -8.06 -1.87
CA GLU A 316 12.30 -8.68 -2.80
C GLU A 316 13.08 -7.61 -3.60
N LEU A 317 12.40 -6.58 -4.11
CA LEU A 317 13.03 -5.45 -4.78
C LEU A 317 14.00 -4.69 -3.86
N SER A 318 13.61 -4.49 -2.59
CA SER A 318 14.49 -3.88 -1.58
C SER A 318 15.77 -4.71 -1.39
N ARG A 319 15.65 -6.05 -1.35
CA ARG A 319 16.80 -6.96 -1.24
C ARG A 319 17.71 -6.93 -2.47
N LEU A 320 17.14 -6.76 -3.67
CA LEU A 320 17.89 -6.62 -4.91
C LEU A 320 18.54 -5.25 -5.07
N GLY A 321 18.16 -4.24 -4.27
CA GLY A 321 18.69 -2.88 -4.36
C GLY A 321 18.01 -2.03 -5.44
N ARG A 322 18.40 -0.75 -5.50
CA ARG A 322 17.79 0.23 -6.40
C ARG A 322 18.22 0.04 -7.86
N PRO A 323 17.37 0.37 -8.84
CA PRO A 323 17.80 0.43 -10.24
C PRO A 323 18.83 1.55 -10.42
N ILE A 324 19.87 1.26 -11.22
CA ILE A 324 20.89 2.24 -11.57
C ILE A 324 20.30 3.19 -12.63
N ALA A 325 20.52 4.49 -12.46
CA ALA A 325 20.10 5.47 -13.45
C ALA A 325 20.81 5.26 -14.80
N ALA A 326 20.10 5.53 -15.90
CA ALA A 326 20.67 5.33 -17.24
C ALA A 326 21.72 6.41 -17.60
N ASP A 327 21.49 7.64 -17.14
CA ASP A 327 22.33 8.80 -17.39
C ASP A 327 23.62 8.82 -16.55
N ALA A 328 24.62 9.55 -17.03
CA ALA A 328 25.92 9.64 -16.36
C ALA A 328 25.83 10.30 -14.96
N GLY A 329 24.95 11.30 -14.80
CA GLY A 329 24.80 12.03 -13.54
C GLY A 329 24.22 11.16 -12.43
N GLY A 330 23.19 10.38 -12.74
CA GLY A 330 22.61 9.43 -11.79
C GLY A 330 23.58 8.30 -11.41
N LYS A 331 24.39 7.80 -12.35
CA LYS A 331 25.45 6.82 -12.05
C LYS A 331 26.52 7.39 -11.11
N LEU A 332 26.96 8.62 -11.37
CA LEU A 332 27.93 9.31 -10.51
C LEU A 332 27.36 9.48 -9.09
N TYR A 333 26.10 9.92 -8.99
CA TYR A 333 25.41 10.07 -7.71
C TYR A 333 25.36 8.75 -6.93
N SER A 334 24.98 7.65 -7.58
CA SER A 334 24.95 6.33 -6.94
C SER A 334 26.32 5.89 -6.42
N ILE A 335 27.39 6.10 -7.20
CA ILE A 335 28.75 5.78 -6.75
C ILE A 335 29.14 6.63 -5.55
N MET A 336 28.87 7.93 -5.57
CA MET A 336 29.15 8.84 -4.46
C MET A 336 28.36 8.49 -3.19
N GLU A 337 27.10 8.07 -3.32
CA GLU A 337 26.27 7.63 -2.20
C GLU A 337 26.87 6.37 -1.54
N ILE A 338 27.28 5.38 -2.34
CA ILE A 338 27.95 4.17 -1.85
C ILE A 338 29.27 4.50 -1.14
N CYS A 339 30.08 5.39 -1.72
CA CYS A 339 31.34 5.85 -1.12
C CYS A 339 31.10 6.57 0.21
N ARG A 340 30.02 7.37 0.32
CA ARG A 340 29.63 8.05 1.55
C ARG A 340 29.23 7.07 2.65
N ILE A 341 28.52 5.99 2.31
CA ILE A 341 28.16 4.91 3.26
C ILE A 341 29.44 4.22 3.75
N PHE A 342 30.37 3.90 2.85
CA PHE A 342 31.67 3.35 3.20
C PHE A 342 32.46 4.29 4.13
N ASP A 343 32.57 5.59 3.79
CA ASP A 343 33.26 6.59 4.61
C ASP A 343 32.65 6.68 6.02
N GLN A 344 31.32 6.64 6.12
CA GLN A 344 30.60 6.64 7.39
C GLN A 344 30.94 5.39 8.21
N ASN A 345 30.88 4.21 7.61
CA ASN A 345 31.24 2.95 8.26
C ASN A 345 32.70 2.96 8.75
N PHE A 346 33.64 3.49 7.95
CA PHE A 346 35.04 3.62 8.34
C PHE A 346 35.22 4.58 9.53
N ARG A 347 34.55 5.74 9.53
CA ARG A 347 34.60 6.68 10.66
C ARG A 347 34.05 6.08 11.94
N GLU A 348 32.95 5.31 11.88
CA GLU A 348 32.38 4.64 13.04
C GLU A 348 33.35 3.61 13.65
N HIS A 349 34.09 2.87 12.82
CA HIS A 349 35.16 1.98 13.28
C HIS A 349 36.31 2.73 13.93
N LEU A 350 36.70 3.87 13.36
CA LEU A 350 37.80 4.68 13.84
C LEU A 350 37.48 5.38 15.17
N ASP A 351 36.24 5.88 15.31
CA ASP A 351 35.75 6.57 16.51
C ASP A 351 35.38 5.61 17.66
N GLY A 352 35.41 4.30 17.43
CA GLY A 352 35.09 3.28 18.44
C GLY A 352 33.61 3.00 18.64
N VAL A 353 32.73 3.55 17.79
CA VAL A 353 31.31 3.13 17.71
C VAL A 353 31.23 1.67 17.24
N ARG A 354 32.14 1.27 16.34
CA ARG A 354 32.39 -0.11 15.92
C ARG A 354 33.80 -0.54 16.33
N SER A 355 34.02 -1.85 16.46
CA SER A 355 35.28 -2.40 16.99
C SER A 355 36.48 -2.21 16.04
N GLY A 356 37.62 -1.76 16.58
CA GLY A 356 38.90 -1.75 15.85
C GLY A 356 39.74 -0.50 16.06
N GLY A 357 39.13 0.69 16.12
CA GLY A 357 39.86 1.95 16.37
C GLY A 357 40.53 2.00 17.73
N ASP A 358 39.99 1.28 18.72
CA ASP A 358 40.53 1.11 20.07
C ASP A 358 41.96 0.53 20.07
N LYS A 359 42.32 -0.27 19.06
CA LYS A 359 43.66 -0.84 18.90
C LYS A 359 44.76 0.21 18.75
N VAL A 360 44.42 1.41 18.27
CA VAL A 360 45.37 2.53 18.13
C VAL A 360 45.90 2.95 19.51
N TYR A 361 45.05 2.98 20.54
CA TYR A 361 45.47 3.29 21.91
C TYR A 361 46.49 2.28 22.43
N ASN A 362 46.33 1.00 22.11
CA ASN A 362 47.29 -0.03 22.51
C ASN A 362 48.69 0.21 21.92
N VAL A 363 48.80 0.77 20.70
CA VAL A 363 50.09 1.13 20.11
C VAL A 363 50.76 2.23 20.95
N PHE A 364 50.00 3.25 21.34
CA PHE A 364 50.55 4.42 22.04
C PHE A 364 50.78 4.22 23.53
N ASP A 365 49.88 3.50 24.22
CA ASP A 365 49.93 3.33 25.66
C ASP A 365 50.81 2.17 26.09
N ASN A 366 50.95 1.14 25.24
CA ASN A 366 51.67 -0.09 25.56
C ASN A 366 52.87 -0.34 24.65
N GLN A 367 52.69 -0.40 23.32
CA GLN A 367 53.75 -0.85 22.40
C GLN A 367 54.92 0.14 22.33
N LEU A 368 54.64 1.41 22.05
CA LEU A 368 55.68 2.45 21.96
C LEU A 368 56.44 2.61 23.29
N PRO A 369 55.79 2.72 24.46
CA PRO A 369 56.49 2.81 25.74
C PRO A 369 57.32 1.57 26.05
N ALA A 370 56.84 0.37 25.71
CA ALA A 370 57.61 -0.86 25.86
C ALA A 370 58.83 -0.87 24.93
N ALA A 371 58.67 -0.42 23.68
CA ALA A 371 59.78 -0.32 22.72
C ALA A 371 60.85 0.67 23.18
N LEU A 372 60.45 1.84 23.72
CA LEU A 372 61.39 2.81 24.29
C LEU A 372 62.14 2.26 25.50
N LYS A 373 61.45 1.53 26.41
CA LYS A 373 62.09 0.89 27.58
C LYS A 373 63.07 -0.23 27.21
N ARG A 374 62.89 -0.87 26.05
CA ARG A 374 63.80 -1.92 25.55
C ARG A 374 65.09 -1.35 24.96
N LEU A 375 65.16 -0.05 24.69
CA LEU A 375 66.40 0.60 24.28
C LEU A 375 67.40 0.51 25.46
N GLN A 376 68.46 -0.27 25.28
CA GLN A 376 69.51 -0.44 26.29
C GLN A 376 70.43 0.79 26.32
N PHE A 377 69.93 1.92 26.84
CA PHE A 377 70.70 3.16 26.93
C PHE A 377 71.99 2.98 27.75
N ASP A 378 71.97 2.12 28.77
CA ASP A 378 73.16 1.80 29.58
C ASP A 378 74.30 1.18 28.78
N ARG A 379 73.98 0.44 27.70
CA ARG A 379 74.98 -0.15 26.80
C ARG A 379 75.64 0.92 25.93
N GLN A 380 74.88 1.93 25.50
CA GLN A 380 75.41 3.06 24.74
C GLN A 380 76.17 4.05 25.65
N LEU A 381 75.75 4.18 26.90
CA LEU A 381 76.42 4.97 27.93
C LEU A 381 77.39 4.12 28.76
N SER A 382 78.04 3.13 28.15
CA SER A 382 79.08 2.36 28.83
C SER A 382 80.27 3.25 29.18
N MET A 383 80.97 2.93 30.28
CA MET A 383 82.13 3.71 30.73
C MET A 383 83.21 3.84 29.64
N GLU A 384 83.39 2.80 28.83
CA GLU A 384 84.33 2.78 27.71
C GLU A 384 83.90 3.78 26.62
N ASN A 385 82.62 3.80 26.25
CA ASN A 385 82.11 4.72 25.23
C ASN A 385 82.07 6.18 25.72
N ILE A 386 81.71 6.41 26.98
CA ILE A 386 81.76 7.75 27.60
C ILE A 386 83.19 8.27 27.60
N LYS A 387 84.15 7.48 28.07
CA LYS A 387 85.57 7.88 28.09
C LYS A 387 86.06 8.20 26.69
N LYS A 388 85.75 7.36 25.71
CA LYS A 388 86.11 7.56 24.31
C LYS A 388 85.54 8.88 23.76
N LEU A 389 84.22 9.09 23.82
CA LEU A 389 83.56 10.25 23.23
C LEU A 389 83.91 11.57 23.92
N ILE A 390 84.13 11.57 25.24
CA ILE A 390 84.57 12.76 25.98
C ILE A 390 86.02 13.11 25.60
N THR A 391 86.93 12.14 25.59
CA THR A 391 88.34 12.37 25.23
C THR A 391 88.48 12.83 23.78
N GLU A 392 87.71 12.23 22.85
CA GLU A 392 87.66 12.64 21.45
C GLU A 392 87.06 14.04 21.25
N ALA A 393 86.18 14.50 22.14
CA ALA A 393 85.59 15.83 22.08
C ALA A 393 86.51 16.91 22.68
N ASP A 394 87.28 16.58 23.72
CA ASP A 394 88.21 17.51 24.38
C ASP A 394 89.52 17.71 23.61
N GLY A 395 89.94 16.75 22.78
CA GLY A 395 91.12 16.86 21.93
C GLY A 395 92.45 16.86 22.71
N TYR A 396 93.51 17.41 22.11
CA TYR A 396 94.88 17.37 22.68
C TYR A 396 95.09 18.30 23.89
N GLN A 397 94.27 19.36 24.03
CA GLN A 397 94.40 20.35 25.11
C GLN A 397 93.07 20.52 25.86
N PRO A 398 92.96 20.05 27.12
CA PRO A 398 91.72 20.18 27.90
C PRO A 398 91.41 21.66 28.18
N HIS A 399 90.20 22.10 27.87
CA HIS A 399 89.76 23.47 28.14
C HIS A 399 89.41 23.64 29.64
N LEU A 400 89.56 24.85 30.20
CA LEU A 400 89.15 25.14 31.59
C LEU A 400 87.63 24.98 31.83
N ILE A 401 86.83 24.94 30.75
CA ILE A 401 85.36 24.84 30.73
C ILE A 401 84.93 23.36 30.59
N ALA A 402 83.71 23.00 31.03
CA ALA A 402 83.14 21.64 30.94
C ALA A 402 83.05 21.11 29.48
N PRO A 403 83.14 19.78 29.24
CA PRO A 403 83.22 19.16 27.90
C PRO A 403 81.87 19.13 27.16
N GLU A 404 81.32 20.31 26.83
CA GLU A 404 80.00 20.48 26.19
C GLU A 404 79.82 19.61 24.94
N GLN A 405 80.84 19.57 24.08
CA GLN A 405 80.79 18.83 22.83
C GLN A 405 80.69 17.31 23.03
N GLY A 406 81.27 16.80 24.12
CA GLY A 406 81.18 15.39 24.48
C GLY A 406 79.80 15.02 25.02
N TYR A 407 79.18 15.89 25.83
CA TYR A 407 77.76 15.75 26.21
C TYR A 407 76.85 15.71 24.99
N ARG A 408 77.05 16.64 24.05
CA ARG A 408 76.26 16.72 22.81
C ARG A 408 76.35 15.43 22.00
N ARG A 409 77.56 14.91 21.75
CA ARG A 409 77.75 13.64 21.00
C ARG A 409 77.14 12.43 21.72
N LEU A 410 77.28 12.34 23.05
CA LEU A 410 76.70 11.24 23.83
C LEU A 410 75.17 11.26 23.77
N ILE A 411 74.56 12.43 23.95
CA ILE A 411 73.11 12.62 23.87
C ILE A 411 72.61 12.28 22.46
N GLU A 412 73.24 12.82 21.43
CA GLU A 412 72.87 12.57 20.02
C GLU A 412 72.95 11.07 19.68
N SER A 413 74.06 10.40 20.02
CA SER A 413 74.24 8.97 19.75
C SER A 413 73.14 8.11 20.40
N THR A 414 72.68 8.50 21.58
CA THR A 414 71.65 7.78 22.34
C THR A 414 70.25 8.07 21.79
N LEU A 415 69.91 9.34 21.51
CA LEU A 415 68.59 9.75 21.04
C LEU A 415 68.27 9.25 19.63
N VAL A 416 69.27 9.13 18.74
CA VAL A 416 69.08 8.59 17.38
C VAL A 416 68.48 7.17 17.40
N THR A 417 68.73 6.37 18.45
CA THR A 417 68.15 5.03 18.59
C THR A 417 66.62 5.01 18.71
N ILE A 418 66.00 6.14 19.09
CA ILE A 418 64.54 6.30 19.23
C ILE A 418 63.83 6.31 17.87
N ARG A 419 64.55 6.58 16.77
CA ARG A 419 64.01 6.55 15.40
C ARG A 419 63.33 5.22 15.06
N GLY A 420 63.91 4.09 15.48
CA GLY A 420 63.37 2.75 15.25
C GLY A 420 61.99 2.54 15.88
N PRO A 421 61.84 2.72 17.21
CA PRO A 421 60.54 2.68 17.87
C PRO A 421 59.50 3.67 17.32
N ALA A 422 59.92 4.87 16.92
CA ALA A 422 59.02 5.86 16.31
C ALA A 422 58.47 5.37 14.98
N GLU A 423 59.32 4.84 14.10
CA GLU A 423 58.92 4.23 12.82
C GLU A 423 58.01 3.01 13.01
N ALA A 424 58.34 2.14 13.96
CA ALA A 424 57.51 0.97 14.25
C ALA A 424 56.09 1.36 14.72
N ALA A 425 55.95 2.44 15.50
CA ALA A 425 54.64 2.94 15.93
C ALA A 425 53.83 3.52 14.75
N VAL A 426 54.48 4.22 13.82
CA VAL A 426 53.87 4.72 12.58
C VAL A 426 53.31 3.55 11.76
N ASP A 427 54.11 2.49 11.58
CA ASP A 427 53.74 1.32 10.78
C ASP A 427 52.65 0.47 11.44
N ALA A 428 52.68 0.33 12.76
CA ALA A 428 51.64 -0.36 13.51
C ALA A 428 50.26 0.31 13.36
N VAL A 429 50.21 1.65 13.43
CA VAL A 429 48.96 2.41 13.22
C VAL A 429 48.47 2.27 11.79
N HIS A 430 49.37 2.36 10.80
CA HIS A 430 49.04 2.16 9.40
C HIS A 430 48.38 0.79 9.12
N SER A 431 48.94 -0.28 9.69
CA SER A 431 48.37 -1.63 9.58
C SER A 431 46.96 -1.69 10.16
N ILE A 432 46.71 -1.05 11.31
CA ILE A 432 45.37 -0.99 11.91
C ILE A 432 44.41 -0.26 10.98
N LEU A 433 44.80 0.89 10.42
CA LEU A 433 43.95 1.66 9.51
C LEU A 433 43.59 0.85 8.24
N LYS A 434 44.55 0.08 7.69
CA LYS A 434 44.27 -0.85 6.59
C LYS A 434 43.24 -1.91 6.97
N ASP A 435 43.34 -2.51 8.16
CA ASP A 435 42.35 -3.49 8.63
C ASP A 435 40.95 -2.87 8.75
N LEU A 436 40.84 -1.61 9.21
CA LEU A 436 39.56 -0.91 9.30
C LEU A 436 38.93 -0.65 7.94
N VAL A 437 39.74 -0.34 6.91
CA VAL A 437 39.25 -0.22 5.52
C VAL A 437 38.64 -1.54 5.05
N HIS A 438 39.31 -2.68 5.27
CA HIS A 438 38.79 -3.99 4.87
C HIS A 438 37.48 -4.35 5.58
N LYS A 439 37.37 -4.03 6.88
CA LYS A 439 36.11 -4.20 7.64
C LYS A 439 35.00 -3.32 7.08
N ALA A 440 35.28 -2.02 6.88
CA ALA A 440 34.31 -1.07 6.33
C ALA A 440 33.81 -1.49 4.94
N ILE A 441 34.68 -2.01 4.07
CA ILE A 441 34.27 -2.57 2.76
C ILE A 441 33.32 -3.75 2.94
N SER A 442 33.63 -4.66 3.87
CA SER A 442 32.86 -5.90 4.08
C SER A 442 31.48 -5.64 4.70
N GLU A 443 31.34 -4.55 5.45
CA GLU A 443 30.11 -4.13 6.11
C GLU A 443 29.25 -3.18 5.27
N THR A 444 29.75 -2.70 4.12
CA THR A 444 28.97 -1.94 3.15
C THR A 444 28.30 -2.89 2.14
N PRO A 445 26.98 -3.13 2.23
CA PRO A 445 26.29 -4.14 1.42
C PRO A 445 26.32 -3.83 -0.09
N GLU A 446 26.27 -2.55 -0.47
CA GLU A 446 26.29 -2.10 -1.87
C GLU A 446 27.63 -2.43 -2.55
N LEU A 447 28.74 -2.41 -1.80
CA LEU A 447 30.04 -2.84 -2.32
C LEU A 447 30.12 -4.36 -2.55
N LYS A 448 29.21 -5.16 -1.97
CA LYS A 448 29.08 -6.58 -2.35
C LYS A 448 28.36 -6.74 -3.68
N GLN A 449 27.40 -5.85 -3.97
CA GLN A 449 26.63 -5.86 -5.20
C GLN A 449 27.46 -5.39 -6.42
N TYR A 450 28.43 -4.49 -6.21
CA TYR A 450 29.28 -3.95 -7.28
C TYR A 450 30.76 -4.29 -7.08
N PRO A 451 31.21 -5.48 -7.54
CA PRO A 451 32.60 -5.92 -7.35
C PRO A 451 33.64 -4.98 -7.98
N GLY A 452 33.34 -4.36 -9.13
CA GLY A 452 34.22 -3.40 -9.78
C GLY A 452 34.47 -2.18 -8.91
N LEU A 453 33.40 -1.55 -8.41
CA LEU A 453 33.50 -0.42 -7.49
C LEU A 453 34.21 -0.79 -6.18
N ARG A 454 33.97 -1.99 -5.64
CA ARG A 454 34.62 -2.47 -4.41
C ARG A 454 36.15 -2.46 -4.51
N VAL A 455 36.69 -2.93 -5.63
CA VAL A 455 38.14 -2.98 -5.85
C VAL A 455 38.71 -1.56 -5.93
N GLU A 456 38.09 -0.68 -6.72
CA GLU A 456 38.56 0.69 -6.91
C GLU A 456 38.52 1.51 -5.62
N VAL A 457 37.43 1.43 -4.85
CA VAL A 457 37.31 2.13 -3.56
C VAL A 457 38.35 1.61 -2.56
N GLY A 458 38.57 0.29 -2.52
CA GLY A 458 39.58 -0.31 -1.64
C GLY A 458 41.00 0.12 -1.99
N ASN A 459 41.33 0.10 -3.29
CA ASN A 459 42.65 0.54 -3.77
C ASN A 459 42.89 2.02 -3.45
N ALA A 460 41.90 2.89 -3.72
CA ALA A 460 42.03 4.31 -3.47
C ALA A 460 42.20 4.64 -1.98
N ALA A 461 41.45 3.96 -1.10
CA ALA A 461 41.59 4.12 0.34
C ALA A 461 42.99 3.68 0.83
N ILE A 462 43.48 2.54 0.35
CA ILE A 462 44.81 2.01 0.71
C ILE A 462 45.93 2.95 0.23
N GLU A 463 45.84 3.46 -1.00
CA GLU A 463 46.82 4.40 -1.56
C GLU A 463 46.87 5.71 -0.76
N SER A 464 45.70 6.24 -0.35
CA SER A 464 45.63 7.40 0.53
C SER A 464 46.30 7.15 1.88
N LEU A 465 46.06 5.99 2.51
CA LEU A 465 46.72 5.62 3.76
C LEU A 465 48.25 5.50 3.60
N ASP A 466 48.74 4.94 2.49
CA ASP A 466 50.18 4.83 2.24
C ASP A 466 50.85 6.22 2.16
N ARG A 467 50.21 7.19 1.49
CA ARG A 467 50.68 8.59 1.46
C ARG A 467 50.71 9.23 2.85
N MET A 468 49.67 9.01 3.66
CA MET A 468 49.57 9.53 5.03
C MET A 468 50.64 8.92 5.95
N ARG A 469 50.91 7.62 5.79
CA ARG A 469 51.96 6.90 6.52
C ARG A 469 53.34 7.48 6.23
N ASP A 470 53.66 7.76 4.97
CA ASP A 470 54.96 8.34 4.60
C ASP A 470 55.15 9.77 5.14
N GLN A 471 54.09 10.59 5.15
CA GLN A 471 54.12 11.92 5.78
C GLN A 471 54.28 11.82 7.29
N SER A 472 53.54 10.91 7.93
CA SER A 472 53.65 10.67 9.38
C SER A 472 55.01 10.15 9.79
N LYS A 473 55.64 9.28 8.99
CA LYS A 473 56.99 8.79 9.22
C LYS A 473 57.99 9.95 9.21
N LYS A 474 57.93 10.82 8.20
CA LYS A 474 58.79 12.02 8.12
C LYS A 474 58.60 12.93 9.34
N ALA A 475 57.36 13.23 9.71
CA ALA A 475 57.05 14.10 10.85
C ALA A 475 57.52 13.49 12.20
N ALA A 476 57.28 12.21 12.42
CA ALA A 476 57.68 11.52 13.65
C ALA A 476 59.22 11.47 13.80
N LEU A 477 59.94 11.20 12.71
CA LEU A 477 61.41 11.20 12.72
C LEU A 477 61.98 12.61 12.91
N GLN A 478 61.36 13.64 12.32
CA GLN A 478 61.74 15.04 12.54
C GLN A 478 61.61 15.45 14.01
N LEU A 479 60.60 14.97 14.74
CA LEU A 479 60.51 15.21 16.19
C LEU A 479 61.73 14.69 16.94
N VAL A 480 62.21 13.49 16.58
CA VAL A 480 63.42 12.92 17.18
C VAL A 480 64.66 13.72 16.80
N ASP A 481 64.76 14.14 15.54
CA ASP A 481 65.89 14.93 15.04
C ASP A 481 65.99 16.30 15.71
N MET A 482 64.86 16.96 15.97
CA MET A 482 64.84 18.23 16.69
C MET A 482 65.40 18.11 18.11
N GLU A 483 65.07 17.04 18.83
CA GLU A 483 65.61 16.76 20.17
C GLU A 483 67.10 16.39 20.13
N CYS A 484 67.61 15.88 19.01
CA CYS A 484 69.04 15.63 18.82
C CYS A 484 69.83 16.93 18.56
N CYS A 485 69.23 17.90 17.86
CA CYS A 485 69.92 19.12 17.45
C CYS A 485 70.00 20.19 18.55
N TYR A 486 69.02 20.28 19.45
CA TYR A 486 68.96 21.33 20.47
C TYR A 486 68.85 20.77 21.88
N LEU A 487 69.75 21.21 22.77
CA LEU A 487 69.79 20.79 24.16
C LEU A 487 68.95 21.72 25.04
N THR A 488 68.11 21.13 25.88
CA THR A 488 67.26 21.86 26.82
C THR A 488 68.10 22.44 27.96
N VAL A 489 68.57 23.67 27.80
CA VAL A 489 69.48 24.37 28.73
C VAL A 489 68.95 24.40 30.17
N GLU A 490 67.63 24.50 30.35
CA GLU A 490 66.99 24.54 31.66
C GLU A 490 67.21 23.27 32.50
N PHE A 491 67.32 22.11 31.84
CA PHE A 491 67.66 20.86 32.52
C PHE A 491 69.03 20.95 33.18
N PHE A 492 70.03 21.42 32.44
CA PHE A 492 71.40 21.53 32.91
C PHE A 492 71.58 22.62 33.97
N ARG A 493 70.77 23.69 33.93
CA ARG A 493 70.76 24.74 34.97
C ARG A 493 70.27 24.25 36.33
N LYS A 494 69.41 23.23 36.35
CA LYS A 494 68.81 22.66 37.58
C LYS A 494 69.64 21.53 38.19
N LEU A 495 70.75 21.14 37.57
CA LEU A 495 71.67 20.18 38.16
C LEU A 495 72.26 20.79 39.45
N PRO A 496 72.40 20.01 40.54
CA PRO A 496 73.05 20.49 41.75
C PRO A 496 74.43 21.07 41.43
N GLN A 497 74.63 22.36 41.72
CA GLN A 497 75.96 22.98 41.67
C GLN A 497 76.69 22.54 42.94
N ASP A 498 77.74 21.74 42.80
CA ASP A 498 78.62 21.42 43.91
C ASP A 498 79.41 22.67 44.28
N VAL A 499 78.86 23.47 45.19
CA VAL A 499 79.63 24.41 45.99
C VAL A 499 80.25 23.60 47.12
N GLU A 500 81.34 22.86 46.88
CA GLU A 500 82.21 22.37 47.97
C GLU A 500 83.53 21.76 47.47
N LYS A 501 84.56 22.62 47.37
CA LYS A 501 85.82 22.55 48.14
C LYS A 501 86.86 23.46 47.49
N GLY A 502 87.26 24.51 48.22
CA GLY A 502 88.35 25.41 47.83
C GLY A 502 89.69 24.69 47.78
N GLY A 503 90.05 24.19 46.60
CA GLY A 503 91.34 23.59 46.27
C GLY A 503 91.89 24.17 44.96
N ASN A 504 93.23 24.16 44.82
CA ASN A 504 93.98 24.82 43.74
C ASN A 504 93.49 24.42 42.33
N PRO A 505 93.31 25.38 41.38
CA PRO A 505 92.77 25.13 40.03
C PRO A 505 93.57 24.14 39.17
N THR A 506 94.84 23.89 39.50
CA THR A 506 95.75 23.04 38.73
C THR A 506 95.65 21.54 39.05
N GLN A 507 95.13 21.16 40.23
CA GLN A 507 94.86 19.73 40.56
C GLN A 507 93.56 19.21 39.91
N SER A 508 92.65 20.10 39.54
CA SER A 508 91.36 19.83 38.90
C SER A 508 91.45 19.26 37.47
N ILE A 509 92.56 19.48 36.76
CA ILE A 509 92.72 19.05 35.36
C ILE A 509 92.97 17.53 35.26
N PHE A 510 93.70 16.94 36.21
CA PHE A 510 93.99 15.50 36.22
C PHE A 510 92.84 14.65 36.80
N ASP A 511 91.96 15.23 37.63
CA ASP A 511 90.76 14.57 38.17
C ASP A 511 89.59 14.48 37.18
N ARG A 512 89.62 15.21 36.06
CA ARG A 512 88.53 15.28 35.06
C ARG A 512 88.38 14.01 34.20
N TYR A 513 89.35 13.09 34.25
CA TYR A 513 89.25 11.74 33.66
C TYR A 513 89.11 10.64 34.71
N HIS A 514 88.90 11.02 35.98
CA HIS A 514 88.67 10.05 37.03
C HIS A 514 87.34 9.34 36.80
N GLU A 515 87.31 8.04 37.12
CA GLU A 515 86.19 7.16 36.79
C GLU A 515 84.86 7.65 37.40
N THR A 516 84.92 8.31 38.56
CA THR A 516 83.75 8.91 39.22
C THR A 516 83.16 10.09 38.46
N TYR A 517 83.98 10.93 37.83
CA TYR A 517 83.52 12.07 37.03
C TYR A 517 82.84 11.61 35.74
N LEU A 518 83.47 10.69 34.99
CA LEU A 518 82.89 10.12 33.77
C LEU A 518 81.57 9.37 34.07
N ARG A 519 81.50 8.68 35.21
CA ARG A 519 80.26 8.03 35.67
C ARG A 519 79.14 9.05 35.93
N ARG A 520 79.46 10.23 36.47
CA ARG A 520 78.50 11.33 36.68
C ARG A 520 78.03 11.95 35.36
N ILE A 521 78.91 12.05 34.36
CA ILE A 521 78.51 12.45 33.00
C ILE A 521 77.47 11.45 32.47
N GLY A 522 77.77 10.15 32.56
CA GLY A 522 76.86 9.08 32.13
C GLY A 522 75.49 9.16 32.80
N THR A 523 75.43 9.32 34.12
CA THR A 523 74.15 9.43 34.84
C THR A 523 73.38 10.70 34.46
N THR A 524 74.07 11.82 34.23
CA THR A 524 73.47 13.09 33.81
C THR A 524 72.88 12.98 32.40
N VAL A 525 73.63 12.39 31.46
CA VAL A 525 73.17 12.15 30.08
C VAL A 525 71.98 11.19 30.08
N LEU A 526 72.04 10.11 30.86
CA LEU A 526 70.91 9.17 31.00
C LEU A 526 69.66 9.86 31.55
N SER A 527 69.81 10.73 32.55
CA SER A 527 68.69 11.52 33.09
C SER A 527 68.10 12.48 32.04
N TYR A 528 68.94 13.13 31.24
CA TYR A 528 68.49 13.98 30.13
C TYR A 528 67.75 13.18 29.06
N VAL A 529 68.31 12.06 28.62
CA VAL A 529 67.70 11.15 27.64
C VAL A 529 66.35 10.64 28.13
N ASN A 530 66.23 10.28 29.41
CA ASN A 530 64.96 9.85 30.00
C ASN A 530 63.91 10.98 30.02
N MET A 531 64.31 12.23 30.26
CA MET A 531 63.42 13.39 30.15
C MET A 531 62.93 13.56 28.71
N VAL A 532 63.82 13.50 27.72
CA VAL A 532 63.46 13.61 26.30
C VAL A 532 62.55 12.45 25.89
N CYS A 533 62.85 11.21 26.32
CA CYS A 533 61.99 10.05 26.07
C CYS A 533 60.57 10.25 26.64
N ALA A 534 60.44 10.86 27.82
CA ALA A 534 59.14 11.19 28.40
C ALA A 534 58.38 12.21 27.53
N THR A 535 59.06 13.21 26.97
CA THR A 535 58.46 14.17 26.02
C THR A 535 58.04 13.48 24.72
N LEU A 536 58.95 12.69 24.10
CA LEU A 536 58.73 11.99 22.84
C LEU A 536 57.60 10.95 22.94
N ARG A 537 57.42 10.32 24.11
CA ARG A 537 56.28 9.43 24.40
C ARG A 537 54.93 10.13 24.22
N HIS A 538 54.87 11.46 24.34
CA HIS A 538 53.65 12.23 24.13
C HIS A 538 53.60 12.92 22.76
N SER A 539 54.72 13.40 22.22
CA SER A 539 54.73 14.13 20.94
C SER A 539 54.61 13.20 19.72
N ILE A 540 55.24 12.01 19.74
CA ILE A 540 55.17 11.06 18.63
C ILE A 540 53.74 10.58 18.38
N PRO A 541 52.97 10.09 19.38
CA PRO A 541 51.55 9.73 19.16
C PRO A 541 50.72 10.88 18.61
N LYS A 542 50.92 12.12 19.09
CA LYS A 542 50.19 13.30 18.59
C LYS A 542 50.49 13.57 17.12
N SER A 543 51.75 13.42 16.70
CA SER A 543 52.13 13.54 15.29
C SER A 543 51.50 12.43 14.44
N ILE A 544 51.52 11.19 14.90
CA ILE A 544 50.90 10.06 14.18
C ILE A 544 49.38 10.26 14.05
N VAL A 545 48.72 10.67 15.14
CA VAL A 545 47.28 10.96 15.11
C VAL A 545 46.99 12.11 14.16
N TYR A 546 47.79 13.17 14.16
CA TYR A 546 47.56 14.31 13.28
C TYR A 546 47.75 13.95 11.81
N CYS A 547 48.83 13.26 11.45
CA CYS A 547 49.19 12.97 10.06
C CYS A 547 48.48 11.74 9.47
N GLN A 548 48.10 10.74 10.29
CA GLN A 548 47.43 9.52 9.80
C GLN A 548 45.98 9.45 10.25
N VAL A 549 45.71 9.34 11.55
CA VAL A 549 44.37 9.00 12.05
C VAL A 549 43.36 10.09 11.69
N ARG A 550 43.70 11.34 11.97
CA ARG A 550 42.84 12.50 11.72
C ARG A 550 42.69 12.78 10.22
N GLU A 551 43.75 12.63 9.43
CA GLU A 551 43.68 12.81 7.97
C GLU A 551 42.89 11.68 7.32
N ALA A 552 43.12 10.42 7.70
CA ALA A 552 42.31 9.28 7.24
C ALA A 552 40.82 9.47 7.57
N LYS A 553 40.48 10.07 8.71
CA LYS A 553 39.09 10.40 9.04
C LYS A 553 38.48 11.45 8.10
N ARG A 554 39.29 12.39 7.60
CA ARG A 554 38.85 13.57 6.86
C ARG A 554 38.83 13.38 5.35
N SER A 555 39.86 12.75 4.79
CA SER A 555 40.21 12.86 3.37
C SER A 555 40.54 11.52 2.70
N LEU A 556 40.07 10.39 3.27
CA LEU A 556 40.39 9.04 2.77
C LEU A 556 40.12 8.88 1.26
N LEU A 557 38.97 9.37 0.80
CA LEU A 557 38.50 9.23 -0.59
C LEU A 557 38.55 10.55 -1.41
N ASP A 558 39.13 11.64 -0.89
CA ASP A 558 39.12 12.94 -1.60
C ASP A 558 39.77 12.89 -2.98
N PHE A 559 40.88 12.15 -3.09
CA PHE A 559 41.56 11.92 -4.37
C PHE A 559 40.68 11.09 -5.32
N PHE A 560 40.00 10.06 -4.80
CA PHE A 560 39.08 9.24 -5.57
C PHE A 560 37.90 10.07 -6.11
N TYR A 561 37.31 10.94 -5.30
CA TYR A 561 36.22 11.82 -5.74
C TYR A 561 36.66 12.77 -6.87
N THR A 562 37.91 13.25 -6.81
CA THR A 562 38.49 14.11 -7.85
C THR A 562 38.66 13.37 -9.17
N GLU A 563 39.10 12.10 -9.14
CA GLU A 563 39.23 11.27 -10.33
C GLU A 563 37.86 10.81 -10.86
N LEU A 564 36.92 10.48 -9.98
CA LEU A 564 35.57 10.07 -10.33
C LEU A 564 34.83 11.12 -11.17
N GLY A 565 35.00 12.40 -10.84
CA GLY A 565 34.41 13.52 -11.56
C GLY A 565 34.92 13.69 -13.01
N LYS A 566 36.05 13.05 -13.36
CA LYS A 566 36.63 13.08 -14.72
C LYS A 566 36.23 11.88 -15.57
N LEU A 567 35.54 10.88 -14.99
CA LEU A 567 35.22 9.64 -15.69
C LEU A 567 34.05 9.80 -16.66
N GLU A 568 34.21 9.25 -17.86
CA GLU A 568 33.13 9.13 -18.83
C GLU A 568 32.11 8.04 -18.43
N GLN A 569 30.89 8.16 -18.97
CA GLN A 569 29.75 7.28 -18.67
C GLN A 569 30.06 5.79 -18.84
N LYS A 570 30.90 5.41 -19.83
CA LYS A 570 31.27 4.02 -20.08
C LYS A 570 32.08 3.42 -18.92
N ARG A 571 33.01 4.20 -18.35
CA ARG A 571 33.78 3.78 -17.17
C ARG A 571 32.93 3.78 -15.91
N LEU A 572 32.06 4.77 -15.71
CA LEU A 572 31.11 4.78 -14.58
C LEU A 572 30.19 3.55 -14.61
N SER A 573 29.78 3.12 -15.79
CA SER A 573 28.97 1.91 -15.96
C SER A 573 29.76 0.65 -15.60
N ALA A 574 31.05 0.59 -15.95
CA ALA A 574 31.91 -0.54 -15.61
C ALA A 574 32.12 -0.70 -14.08
N LEU A 575 32.12 0.41 -13.34
CA LEU A 575 32.18 0.38 -11.86
C LEU A 575 30.90 -0.19 -11.24
N LEU A 576 29.75 0.09 -11.86
CA LEU A 576 28.42 -0.39 -11.45
C LEU A 576 27.99 -1.66 -12.21
N ASN A 577 28.94 -2.47 -12.68
CA ASN A 577 28.64 -3.72 -13.39
C ASN A 577 27.92 -4.71 -12.46
N GLU A 578 26.60 -4.77 -12.63
CA GLU A 578 25.72 -5.74 -11.99
C GLU A 578 25.60 -7.02 -12.83
N ASP A 579 25.32 -8.14 -12.17
CA ASP A 579 24.96 -9.39 -12.84
C ASP A 579 23.72 -9.17 -13.74
N PRO A 580 23.79 -9.42 -15.06
CA PRO A 580 22.66 -9.27 -15.98
C PRO A 580 21.40 -10.02 -15.51
N ALA A 581 21.55 -11.17 -14.84
CA ALA A 581 20.44 -11.94 -14.30
C ALA A 581 19.73 -11.20 -13.16
N VAL A 582 20.47 -10.47 -12.31
CA VAL A 582 19.90 -9.64 -11.23
C VAL A 582 19.17 -8.44 -11.80
N MET A 583 19.74 -7.79 -12.82
CA MET A 583 19.13 -6.67 -13.51
C MET A 583 17.81 -7.08 -14.20
N GLU A 584 17.81 -8.21 -14.91
CA GLU A 584 16.62 -8.76 -15.57
C GLU A 584 15.53 -9.13 -14.56
N ARG A 585 15.92 -9.82 -13.47
CA ARG A 585 15.01 -10.16 -12.37
C ARG A 585 14.41 -8.91 -11.72
N ARG A 586 15.20 -7.87 -11.45
CA ARG A 586 14.71 -6.59 -10.89
C ARG A 586 13.71 -5.94 -11.84
N SER A 587 13.99 -5.92 -13.14
CA SER A 587 13.08 -5.36 -14.14
C SER A 587 11.76 -6.12 -14.20
N ALA A 588 11.81 -7.46 -14.19
CA ALA A 588 10.61 -8.30 -14.18
C ALA A 588 9.75 -8.08 -12.93
N LEU A 589 10.38 -8.05 -11.74
CA LEU A 589 9.68 -7.80 -10.47
C LEU A 589 9.08 -6.39 -10.42
N ALA A 590 9.79 -5.37 -10.93
CA ALA A 590 9.29 -3.99 -10.97
C ALA A 590 8.04 -3.86 -11.86
N LYS A 591 8.06 -4.49 -13.05
CA LYS A 591 6.90 -4.54 -13.95
C LYS A 591 5.72 -5.27 -13.29
N ARG A 592 5.98 -6.38 -12.60
CA ARG A 592 4.95 -7.12 -11.86
C ARG A 592 4.37 -6.27 -10.73
N LEU A 593 5.20 -5.57 -9.96
CA LEU A 593 4.76 -4.68 -8.89
C LEU A 593 3.86 -3.55 -9.41
N GLU A 594 4.21 -2.97 -10.56
CA GLU A 594 3.40 -1.93 -11.22
C GLU A 594 2.00 -2.44 -11.57
N LEU A 595 1.88 -3.67 -12.08
CA LEU A 595 0.57 -4.30 -12.32
C LEU A 595 -0.24 -4.48 -11.05
N TYR A 596 0.37 -5.00 -9.98
CA TYR A 596 -0.37 -5.24 -8.74
C TYR A 596 -0.85 -3.91 -8.13
N ARG A 597 -0.06 -2.83 -8.24
CA ARG A 597 -0.48 -1.48 -7.84
C ARG A 597 -1.60 -0.93 -8.74
N SER A 598 -1.53 -1.15 -10.05
CA SER A 598 -2.60 -0.78 -10.97
C SER A 598 -3.90 -1.53 -10.66
N ALA A 599 -3.82 -2.83 -10.38
CA ALA A 599 -4.97 -3.65 -9.99
C ALA A 599 -5.57 -3.20 -8.65
N GLN A 600 -4.73 -2.85 -7.67
CA GLN A 600 -5.17 -2.28 -6.40
C GLN A 600 -5.96 -0.98 -6.61
N ALA A 601 -5.44 -0.06 -7.42
CA ALA A 601 -6.09 1.21 -7.71
C ALA A 601 -7.45 1.04 -8.42
N GLU A 602 -7.56 0.10 -9.35
CA GLU A 602 -8.82 -0.21 -10.04
C GLU A 602 -9.85 -0.82 -9.07
N ILE A 603 -9.43 -1.71 -8.16
CA ILE A 603 -10.31 -2.27 -7.11
C ILE A 603 -10.80 -1.17 -6.17
N ASP A 604 -9.90 -0.30 -5.72
CA ASP A 604 -10.24 0.81 -4.84
C ASP A 604 -11.24 1.76 -5.51
N THR A 605 -11.04 2.07 -6.80
CA THR A 605 -11.97 2.90 -7.58
C THR A 605 -13.40 2.32 -7.57
N VAL A 606 -13.54 1.00 -7.69
CA VAL A 606 -14.85 0.35 -7.64
C VAL A 606 -15.40 0.27 -6.21
N ALA A 607 -14.55 0.03 -5.21
CA ALA A 607 -14.91 0.01 -3.80
C ALA A 607 -15.52 1.36 -3.37
N TRP A 608 -14.94 2.47 -3.83
CA TRP A 608 -15.38 3.82 -3.50
C TRP A 608 -16.49 4.40 -4.39
N SER A 609 -16.87 3.71 -5.46
CA SER A 609 -17.92 4.19 -6.37
C SER A 609 -19.22 4.54 -5.62
N LYS A 610 -19.92 5.61 -6.02
CA LYS A 610 -21.21 6.03 -5.42
C LYS A 610 -22.25 4.91 -5.36
N ASN A 611 -22.12 3.91 -6.23
CA ASN A 611 -22.98 2.72 -6.30
C ASN A 611 -22.69 1.67 -5.22
N ASN A 612 -21.56 1.75 -4.51
CA ASN A 612 -21.23 0.86 -3.40
C ASN A 612 -21.60 1.50 -2.04
N ALA A 613 -22.89 1.77 -1.85
CA ALA A 613 -23.42 2.37 -0.63
C ALA A 613 -23.09 1.56 0.64
N HIS A 614 -22.92 0.24 0.51
CA HIS A 614 -22.52 -0.62 1.62
C HIS A 614 -21.11 -0.28 2.11
N HIS A 615 -20.13 -0.27 1.20
CA HIS A 615 -18.73 0.02 1.55
C HIS A 615 -18.60 1.41 2.20
N ARG A 616 -19.16 2.45 1.55
CA ARG A 616 -19.11 3.83 2.06
C ARG A 616 -19.71 3.95 3.47
N ARG A 617 -20.85 3.30 3.72
CA ARG A 617 -21.49 3.25 5.03
C ARG A 617 -20.62 2.52 6.06
N SER A 618 -20.08 1.35 5.72
CA SER A 618 -19.22 0.60 6.63
C SER A 618 -17.95 1.36 6.98
N VAL A 619 -17.30 2.02 6.02
CA VAL A 619 -16.15 2.90 6.29
C VAL A 619 -16.54 4.04 7.22
N ALA A 620 -17.62 4.76 6.93
CA ALA A 620 -18.07 5.87 7.77
C ALA A 620 -18.38 5.40 9.22
N ALA A 621 -19.01 4.23 9.38
CA ALA A 621 -19.28 3.64 10.68
C ALA A 621 -17.98 3.23 11.41
N SER A 622 -17.02 2.61 10.70
CA SER A 622 -15.71 2.25 11.26
C SER A 622 -14.89 3.46 11.71
N LEU A 623 -14.93 4.57 10.96
CA LEU A 623 -14.26 5.81 11.35
C LEU A 623 -14.90 6.43 12.60
N VAL A 624 -16.23 6.34 12.75
CA VAL A 624 -16.93 6.76 13.98
C VAL A 624 -16.55 5.85 15.16
N GLU A 625 -16.46 4.54 14.95
CA GLU A 625 -15.96 3.61 15.98
C GLU A 625 -14.50 3.92 16.37
N GLY A 626 -13.66 4.30 15.40
CA GLY A 626 -12.31 4.78 15.67
C GLY A 626 -12.27 5.94 16.66
N VAL A 627 -13.26 6.83 16.67
CA VAL A 627 -13.38 7.91 17.67
C VAL A 627 -13.75 7.37 19.05
N TYR A 628 -14.66 6.40 19.13
CA TYR A 628 -14.97 5.71 20.39
C TYR A 628 -13.74 5.03 20.99
N ILE A 629 -12.94 4.35 20.15
CA ILE A 629 -11.74 3.66 20.62
C ILE A 629 -10.63 4.64 20.97
N LEU A 630 -10.48 5.76 20.24
CA LEU A 630 -9.56 6.85 20.60
C LEU A 630 -9.83 7.38 22.02
N GLU A 631 -11.09 7.59 22.35
CA GLU A 631 -11.51 8.02 23.69
C GLU A 631 -11.23 6.93 24.73
N ARG A 632 -11.52 5.66 24.42
CA ARG A 632 -11.23 4.54 25.32
C ARG A 632 -9.74 4.35 25.57
N ASP A 633 -8.92 4.48 24.52
CA ASP A 633 -7.46 4.41 24.61
C ASP A 633 -6.91 5.53 25.50
N ARG A 634 -7.50 6.73 25.44
CA ARG A 634 -7.14 7.81 26.38
C ARG A 634 -7.54 7.47 27.81
N GLN A 635 -8.77 7.00 28.05
CA GLN A 635 -9.25 6.63 29.39
C GLN A 635 -8.39 5.52 30.02
N GLU A 636 -7.96 4.56 29.21
CA GLU A 636 -7.16 3.40 29.63
C GLU A 636 -5.64 3.62 29.46
N LYS A 637 -5.21 4.83 29.09
CA LYS A 637 -3.81 5.23 28.86
C LYS A 637 -3.04 4.28 27.92
N ARG A 638 -3.69 3.82 26.85
CA ARG A 638 -3.07 2.99 25.81
C ARG A 638 -2.41 3.87 24.75
N GLU A 639 -1.10 3.67 24.55
CA GLU A 639 -0.28 4.42 23.58
C GLU A 639 0.59 3.49 22.74
N GLY A 640 1.06 3.98 21.60
CA GLY A 640 1.95 3.24 20.69
C GLY A 640 1.37 1.90 20.25
N SER A 641 2.11 0.82 20.46
CA SER A 641 1.69 -0.55 20.10
C SER A 641 0.52 -1.09 20.92
N GLN A 642 0.17 -0.46 22.04
CA GLN A 642 -1.00 -0.82 22.86
C GLN A 642 -2.28 -0.13 22.38
N ALA A 643 -2.19 0.90 21.52
CA ALA A 643 -3.36 1.62 21.04
C ALA A 643 -4.21 0.72 20.12
N LEU A 644 -5.51 0.65 20.38
CA LEU A 644 -6.47 -0.16 19.63
C LEU A 644 -7.22 0.65 18.57
N ALA A 645 -7.11 1.98 18.62
CA ALA A 645 -7.78 2.87 17.68
C ALA A 645 -7.22 2.83 16.24
N PRO A 646 -5.88 2.80 15.99
CA PRO A 646 -5.32 2.90 14.63
C PRO A 646 -5.90 1.94 13.57
N PRO A 647 -6.12 0.65 13.86
CA PRO A 647 -6.69 -0.29 12.90
C PRO A 647 -8.04 0.14 12.29
N TRP A 648 -8.84 0.95 12.99
CA TRP A 648 -10.18 1.38 12.54
C TRP A 648 -10.15 2.32 11.33
N TRP A 649 -9.04 3.00 11.08
CA TRP A 649 -8.88 3.90 9.93
C TRP A 649 -7.73 3.49 9.00
N GLU A 650 -6.65 2.89 9.53
CA GLU A 650 -5.49 2.46 8.72
C GLU A 650 -5.87 1.36 7.72
N PHE A 651 -6.78 0.45 8.10
CA PHE A 651 -7.30 -0.58 7.21
C PHE A 651 -7.95 0.00 5.94
N PHE A 652 -8.54 1.19 6.04
CA PHE A 652 -9.19 1.89 4.94
C PHE A 652 -8.30 2.97 4.31
N HIS A 653 -6.99 2.95 4.56
CA HIS A 653 -6.02 3.91 4.06
C HIS A 653 -6.30 5.36 4.48
N PHE A 654 -6.85 5.54 5.69
CA PHE A 654 -6.94 6.86 6.31
C PHE A 654 -5.78 7.09 7.27
N LYS A 655 -5.47 8.36 7.50
CA LYS A 655 -4.59 8.83 8.56
C LYS A 655 -5.34 9.77 9.47
N LEU A 656 -5.19 9.61 10.78
CA LEU A 656 -5.67 10.58 11.76
C LEU A 656 -4.88 11.89 11.62
N VAL A 657 -5.57 12.98 11.30
CA VAL A 657 -5.00 14.32 11.17
C VAL A 657 -5.13 15.10 12.47
N ARG A 658 -6.32 15.07 13.06
CA ARG A 658 -6.64 15.88 14.25
C ARG A 658 -7.69 15.19 15.11
N LYS A 659 -7.46 15.19 16.43
CA LYS A 659 -8.46 14.84 17.43
C LYS A 659 -9.28 16.09 17.77
N LEU A 660 -10.60 15.97 17.84
CA LEU A 660 -11.48 17.02 18.34
C LEU A 660 -11.74 16.76 19.82
N ILE A 661 -11.21 17.65 20.63
CA ILE A 661 -11.18 17.56 22.10
C ILE A 661 -12.05 18.67 22.63
N ASP A 662 -12.94 18.32 23.54
CA ASP A 662 -13.77 19.28 24.27
C ASP A 662 -12.90 20.05 25.26
N ASP A 663 -13.07 21.37 25.33
CA ASP A 663 -12.27 22.28 26.13
C ASP A 663 -12.60 22.24 27.64
N VAL A 664 -13.74 21.65 28.02
CA VAL A 664 -14.20 21.67 29.41
C VAL A 664 -14.01 20.33 30.13
N ASP A 665 -14.23 19.18 29.48
CA ASP A 665 -14.00 17.85 30.07
C ASP A 665 -12.81 17.10 29.44
N PHE A 666 -12.13 17.74 28.48
CA PHE A 666 -11.03 17.17 27.71
C PHE A 666 -11.40 15.90 26.94
N CYS A 667 -12.68 15.53 26.79
CA CYS A 667 -13.15 14.35 26.07
C CYS A 667 -12.86 14.43 24.57
N ILE A 668 -12.37 13.33 23.98
CA ILE A 668 -12.28 13.18 22.53
C ILE A 668 -13.70 12.85 22.05
N PHE A 669 -14.34 13.78 21.36
CA PHE A 669 -15.71 13.62 20.85
C PHE A 669 -15.78 13.49 19.33
N GLY A 670 -14.68 13.81 18.64
CA GLY A 670 -14.58 13.67 17.19
C GLY A 670 -13.14 13.55 16.70
N ALA A 671 -13.00 13.27 15.40
CA ALA A 671 -11.70 13.21 14.74
C ALA A 671 -11.82 13.62 13.26
N ILE A 672 -10.72 14.12 12.72
CA ILE A 672 -10.54 14.40 11.30
C ILE A 672 -9.56 13.36 10.75
N TYR A 673 -10.01 12.63 9.74
CA TYR A 673 -9.23 11.66 9.00
C TYR A 673 -8.95 12.18 7.59
N GLU A 674 -7.73 11.98 7.09
CA GLU A 674 -7.37 12.23 5.69
C GLU A 674 -7.22 10.90 4.96
N TYR A 675 -7.83 10.78 3.78
CA TYR A 675 -7.63 9.63 2.91
C TYR A 675 -6.27 9.72 2.21
N LYS A 676 -5.43 8.71 2.39
CA LYS A 676 -4.12 8.57 1.77
C LYS A 676 -4.15 7.31 0.89
N PRO A 677 -4.55 7.41 -0.40
CA PRO A 677 -4.54 6.25 -1.27
C PRO A 677 -3.13 5.65 -1.34
N PRO A 678 -3.00 4.33 -1.55
CA PRO A 678 -1.71 3.69 -1.78
C PRO A 678 -0.94 4.45 -2.87
N SER A 679 0.35 4.70 -2.65
CA SER A 679 1.18 5.54 -3.51
C SER A 679 1.39 4.91 -4.89
N SER A 680 0.50 5.24 -5.83
CA SER A 680 0.69 5.01 -7.28
C SER A 680 0.25 6.21 -8.13
N HIS A 681 0.34 7.43 -7.60
CA HIS A 681 0.17 8.67 -8.36
C HIS A 681 1.36 9.62 -8.16
N CYS A 682 2.41 9.41 -8.96
CA CYS A 682 3.40 10.44 -9.25
C CYS A 682 3.34 10.77 -10.75
N ASN A 683 2.41 11.65 -11.12
CA ASN A 683 2.63 12.84 -11.97
C ASN A 683 1.28 13.43 -12.39
N GLY A 684 0.98 14.63 -11.87
CA GLY A 684 -0.09 15.49 -12.37
C GLY A 684 -1.48 15.22 -11.79
N SER A 685 -1.94 16.13 -10.91
CA SER A 685 -3.31 16.26 -10.39
C SER A 685 -3.93 14.99 -9.79
N ILE A 686 -4.17 15.00 -8.47
CA ILE A 686 -5.19 14.14 -7.85
C ILE A 686 -6.51 14.51 -8.50
N VAL A 687 -6.88 13.83 -9.59
CA VAL A 687 -8.21 13.92 -10.15
C VAL A 687 -9.10 13.31 -9.09
N SER A 688 -9.93 14.14 -8.45
CA SER A 688 -10.99 13.70 -7.55
C SER A 688 -11.86 12.72 -8.32
N ILE A 689 -11.64 11.42 -8.12
CA ILE A 689 -12.54 10.37 -8.60
C ILE A 689 -13.89 10.66 -7.93
N ASP A 690 -14.93 10.79 -8.75
CA ASP A 690 -16.26 11.26 -8.33
C ASP A 690 -16.85 10.33 -7.24
N GLY A 691 -16.68 10.69 -5.97
CA GLY A 691 -17.20 9.92 -4.83
C GLY A 691 -16.24 9.68 -3.66
N ASN A 692 -14.93 9.92 -3.77
CA ASN A 692 -13.99 9.66 -2.66
C ASN A 692 -13.92 10.87 -1.70
N PRO A 693 -14.00 10.68 -0.37
CA PRO A 693 -13.67 11.74 0.56
C PRO A 693 -12.17 11.96 0.57
N ARG A 694 -11.70 13.21 0.48
CA ARG A 694 -10.33 13.53 0.86
C ARG A 694 -10.21 13.60 2.39
N TYR A 695 -11.27 14.08 3.05
CA TYR A 695 -11.35 14.15 4.50
C TYR A 695 -12.69 13.64 5.03
N VAL A 696 -12.66 12.98 6.17
CA VAL A 696 -13.86 12.58 6.93
C VAL A 696 -13.78 13.19 8.31
N ILE A 697 -14.84 13.89 8.72
CA ILE A 697 -15.02 14.41 10.06
C ILE A 697 -16.04 13.51 10.76
N ALA A 698 -15.57 12.72 11.73
CA ALA A 698 -16.36 11.74 12.45
C ALA A 698 -16.64 12.20 13.88
N PHE A 699 -17.88 12.01 14.35
CA PHE A 699 -18.33 12.35 15.71
C PHE A 699 -18.89 11.10 16.41
N ARG A 700 -18.40 10.79 17.61
CA ARG A 700 -18.95 9.70 18.42
C ARG A 700 -20.23 10.13 19.15
N GLY A 701 -21.02 9.15 19.59
CA GLY A 701 -22.11 9.37 20.55
C GLY A 701 -21.67 9.17 22.01
N THR A 702 -22.65 9.04 22.90
CA THR A 702 -22.50 8.91 24.37
C THR A 702 -21.71 7.66 24.78
N ILE A 703 -20.79 7.79 25.75
CA ILE A 703 -20.07 6.65 26.39
C ILE A 703 -20.66 6.35 27.78
N THR A 704 -20.97 5.09 28.07
CA THR A 704 -21.69 4.68 29.29
C THR A 704 -20.81 4.38 30.51
N LYS A 705 -19.52 4.76 30.53
CA LYS A 705 -18.60 4.53 31.67
C LYS A 705 -18.66 5.71 32.68
N PRO A 706 -18.45 5.46 34.00
CA PRO A 706 -18.78 6.39 35.08
C PRO A 706 -18.07 7.76 35.02
N ASP A 707 -16.82 7.82 34.58
CA ASP A 707 -16.04 9.07 34.60
C ASP A 707 -16.38 10.06 33.47
N SER A 708 -17.07 9.60 32.41
CA SER A 708 -17.49 10.44 31.26
C SER A 708 -19.01 10.60 31.16
N PHE A 709 -19.75 10.02 32.11
CA PHE A 709 -21.21 9.90 32.05
C PHE A 709 -21.93 11.24 32.24
N THR A 710 -21.40 12.13 33.09
CA THR A 710 -22.12 13.33 33.52
C THR A 710 -22.39 14.30 32.37
N ARG A 711 -21.40 14.52 31.49
CA ARG A 711 -21.50 15.55 30.45
C ARG A 711 -22.07 15.08 29.12
N ASP A 712 -21.81 13.83 28.71
CA ASP A 712 -22.50 13.25 27.55
C ASP A 712 -24.02 13.16 27.80
N PHE A 713 -24.42 12.85 29.05
CA PHE A 713 -25.82 12.87 29.48
C PHE A 713 -26.40 14.29 29.55
N GLU A 714 -25.63 15.29 30.01
CA GLU A 714 -26.05 16.70 29.93
C GLU A 714 -26.27 17.16 28.48
N LEU A 715 -25.46 16.69 27.54
CA LEU A 715 -25.64 16.97 26.11
C LEU A 715 -26.91 16.28 25.57
N ASP A 716 -27.20 15.05 26.00
CA ASP A 716 -28.47 14.37 25.70
C ASP A 716 -29.68 15.16 26.26
N ILE A 717 -29.56 15.76 27.45
CA ILE A 717 -30.55 16.69 28.01
C ILE A 717 -30.65 18.01 27.20
N HIS A 718 -29.53 18.53 26.70
CA HIS A 718 -29.53 19.73 25.85
C HIS A 718 -30.13 19.47 24.47
N ILE A 719 -29.97 18.27 23.91
CA ILE A 719 -30.72 17.83 22.72
C ILE A 719 -32.22 17.91 23.01
N MET A 720 -32.70 17.39 24.15
CA MET A 720 -34.11 17.45 24.57
C MET A 720 -34.66 18.89 24.69
N ARG A 721 -33.79 19.88 24.87
CA ARG A 721 -34.13 21.31 24.94
C ARG A 721 -33.79 22.09 23.66
N ASN A 722 -33.44 21.41 22.56
CA ASN A 722 -32.99 22.01 21.28
C ASN A 722 -31.75 22.95 21.40
N GLY A 723 -30.93 22.78 22.44
CA GLY A 723 -29.77 23.64 22.77
C GLY A 723 -28.41 23.14 22.27
N LEU A 724 -28.35 22.09 21.44
CA LEU A 724 -27.07 21.48 21.01
C LEU A 724 -26.13 22.47 20.30
N HIS A 725 -26.70 23.46 19.59
CA HIS A 725 -25.94 24.51 18.90
C HIS A 725 -25.17 25.45 19.84
N GLN A 726 -25.48 25.44 21.13
CA GLN A 726 -24.88 26.31 22.17
C GLN A 726 -23.81 25.56 22.99
N THR A 727 -23.38 24.38 22.54
CA THR A 727 -22.44 23.52 23.27
C THR A 727 -21.02 23.71 22.73
N SER A 728 -20.01 23.68 23.61
CA SER A 728 -18.60 23.83 23.22
C SER A 728 -18.17 22.80 22.18
N ARG A 729 -18.59 21.54 22.33
CA ARG A 729 -18.34 20.47 21.35
C ARG A 729 -18.90 20.79 19.96
N PHE A 730 -20.10 21.36 19.88
CA PHE A 730 -20.67 21.76 18.59
C PHE A 730 -19.91 22.93 17.99
N GLU A 731 -19.53 23.95 18.77
CA GLU A 731 -18.74 25.07 18.26
C GLU A 731 -17.39 24.62 17.70
N ILE A 732 -16.66 23.80 18.46
CA ILE A 732 -15.37 23.22 18.04
C ILE A 732 -15.56 22.35 16.79
N GLY A 733 -16.58 21.49 16.77
CA GLY A 733 -16.91 20.64 15.64
C GLY A 733 -17.28 21.44 14.39
N MET A 734 -18.14 22.45 14.53
CA MET A 734 -18.57 23.31 13.42
C MET A 734 -17.41 24.15 12.87
N GLN A 735 -16.52 24.65 13.73
CA GLN A 735 -15.32 25.35 13.30
C GLN A 735 -14.39 24.42 12.51
N ALA A 736 -14.23 23.17 12.94
CA ALA A 736 -13.46 22.17 12.21
C ALA A 736 -14.07 21.89 10.82
N VAL A 737 -15.40 21.77 10.72
CA VAL A 737 -16.12 21.59 9.44
C VAL A 737 -15.91 22.79 8.53
N ARG A 738 -16.13 24.02 9.01
CA ARG A 738 -15.95 25.25 8.23
C ARG A 738 -14.52 25.39 7.71
N ASN A 739 -13.53 25.20 8.58
CA ASN A 739 -12.12 25.29 8.21
C ASN A 739 -11.75 24.26 7.15
N MET A 740 -12.22 23.02 7.29
CA MET A 740 -11.93 21.98 6.32
C MET A 740 -12.57 22.29 4.97
N VAL A 741 -13.87 22.63 4.95
CA VAL A 741 -14.58 22.96 3.71
C VAL A 741 -13.97 24.17 3.01
N ALA A 742 -13.55 25.19 3.75
CA ALA A 742 -12.85 26.35 3.20
C ALA A 742 -11.48 25.98 2.59
N THR A 743 -10.80 24.96 3.14
CA THR A 743 -9.46 24.54 2.68
C THR A 743 -9.52 23.63 1.45
N VAL A 744 -10.49 22.72 1.38
CA VAL A 744 -10.47 21.64 0.37
C VAL A 744 -11.74 21.54 -0.48
N GLY A 745 -12.77 22.35 -0.20
CA GLY A 745 -14.06 22.33 -0.88
C GLY A 745 -15.03 21.29 -0.32
N ALA A 746 -16.34 21.59 -0.43
CA ALA A 746 -17.41 20.78 0.16
C ALA A 746 -17.51 19.35 -0.41
N SER A 747 -17.23 19.17 -1.70
CA SER A 747 -17.27 17.87 -2.37
C SER A 747 -16.23 16.87 -1.84
N ASN A 748 -15.20 17.34 -1.15
CA ASN A 748 -14.08 16.54 -0.66
C ASN A 748 -14.18 16.19 0.83
N VAL A 749 -15.26 16.62 1.52
CA VAL A 749 -15.44 16.45 2.97
C VAL A 749 -16.70 15.64 3.25
N TRP A 750 -16.56 14.56 4.04
CA TRP A 750 -17.69 13.84 4.59
C TRP A 750 -17.90 14.16 6.06
N LEU A 751 -19.17 14.13 6.46
CA LEU A 751 -19.57 14.11 7.87
C LEU A 751 -20.05 12.71 8.24
N ALA A 752 -19.60 12.19 9.37
CA ALA A 752 -20.10 10.94 9.91
C ALA A 752 -20.40 11.10 11.40
N GLY A 753 -21.48 10.51 11.88
CA GLY A 753 -21.78 10.54 13.30
C GLY A 753 -22.70 9.44 13.75
N HIS A 754 -22.60 9.07 15.03
CA HIS A 754 -23.47 8.09 15.68
C HIS A 754 -24.21 8.71 16.88
N SER A 755 -25.50 8.43 17.03
CA SER A 755 -26.32 8.88 18.17
C SER A 755 -26.20 10.40 18.39
N LEU A 756 -25.78 10.89 19.56
CA LEU A 756 -25.46 12.31 19.80
C LEU A 756 -24.49 12.90 18.75
N GLY A 757 -23.46 12.16 18.35
CA GLY A 757 -22.54 12.58 17.28
C GLY A 757 -23.23 12.70 15.90
N ALA A 758 -24.25 11.87 15.64
CA ALA A 758 -25.07 12.00 14.44
C ALA A 758 -25.93 13.28 14.47
N ALA A 759 -26.43 13.68 15.64
CA ALA A 759 -27.12 14.97 15.80
C ALA A 759 -26.20 16.15 15.52
N MET A 760 -24.94 16.11 16.01
CA MET A 760 -23.92 17.13 15.73
C MET A 760 -23.60 17.20 14.23
N ALA A 761 -23.35 16.05 13.60
CA ALA A 761 -23.08 15.95 12.16
C ALA A 761 -24.27 16.46 11.33
N MET A 762 -25.51 16.15 11.74
CA MET A 762 -26.73 16.61 11.09
C MET A 762 -26.86 18.13 11.17
N LEU A 763 -26.65 18.71 12.34
CA LEU A 763 -26.74 20.16 12.55
C LEU A 763 -25.64 20.92 11.78
N ALA A 764 -24.42 20.38 11.77
CA ALA A 764 -23.33 20.94 10.96
C ALA A 764 -23.66 20.86 9.46
N GLY A 765 -24.14 19.70 8.98
CA GLY A 765 -24.55 19.50 7.60
C GLY A 765 -25.68 20.44 7.17
N LYS A 766 -26.71 20.64 8.01
CA LYS A 766 -27.78 21.62 7.77
C LYS A 766 -27.23 23.04 7.65
N THR A 767 -26.34 23.42 8.56
CA THR A 767 -25.74 24.76 8.57
C THR A 767 -24.93 24.99 7.29
N MET A 768 -24.15 24.00 6.84
CA MET A 768 -23.40 24.08 5.59
C MET A 768 -24.31 24.08 4.36
N ALA A 769 -25.39 23.29 4.34
CA ALA A 769 -26.35 23.25 3.24
C ALA A 769 -27.06 24.59 3.04
N LYS A 770 -27.44 25.27 4.12
CA LYS A 770 -27.99 26.63 4.07
C LYS A 770 -27.00 27.66 3.53
N MET A 771 -25.70 27.41 3.65
CA MET A 771 -24.64 28.21 3.05
C MET A 771 -24.30 27.76 1.60
N GLY A 772 -25.12 26.90 0.98
CA GLY A 772 -24.91 26.39 -0.37
C GLY A 772 -23.88 25.25 -0.48
N ASN A 773 -23.38 24.72 0.64
CA ASN A 773 -22.38 23.66 0.68
C ASN A 773 -23.02 22.32 1.07
N PHE A 774 -23.25 21.45 0.08
CA PHE A 774 -23.89 20.15 0.29
C PHE A 774 -22.86 19.06 0.60
N LEU A 775 -22.64 18.82 1.89
CA LEU A 775 -21.72 17.78 2.36
C LEU A 775 -22.38 16.39 2.30
N GLU A 776 -21.63 15.38 1.88
CA GLU A 776 -22.05 14.00 2.08
C GLU A 776 -22.04 13.70 3.58
N ALA A 777 -23.14 13.15 4.11
CA ALA A 777 -23.29 12.91 5.54
C ALA A 777 -23.83 11.50 5.81
N PHE A 778 -23.18 10.77 6.72
CA PHE A 778 -23.59 9.46 7.22
C PHE A 778 -24.06 9.60 8.67
N LEU A 779 -25.36 9.50 8.87
CA LEU A 779 -26.02 9.75 10.16
C LEU A 779 -26.54 8.42 10.71
N PHE A 780 -25.84 7.86 11.68
CA PHE A 780 -26.15 6.56 12.28
C PHE A 780 -26.98 6.74 13.56
N ASN A 781 -28.18 6.18 13.57
CA ASN A 781 -29.11 6.21 14.70
C ASN A 781 -29.26 7.59 15.36
N PRO A 782 -29.48 8.69 14.59
CA PRO A 782 -29.65 10.00 15.20
C PRO A 782 -30.92 10.04 16.05
N PRO A 783 -30.92 10.79 17.17
CA PRO A 783 -32.10 10.94 18.02
C PRO A 783 -33.23 11.69 17.29
N TYR A 784 -34.47 11.27 17.55
CA TYR A 784 -35.70 11.92 17.09
C TYR A 784 -36.49 12.47 18.28
N LEU A 785 -36.61 13.79 18.37
CA LEU A 785 -37.18 14.50 19.53
C LEU A 785 -38.69 14.69 19.40
N SER A 786 -39.47 13.61 19.44
CA SER A 786 -40.94 13.68 19.52
C SER A 786 -41.50 12.43 20.19
N ALA A 787 -42.81 12.43 20.46
CA ALA A 787 -43.49 11.24 20.98
C ALA A 787 -43.23 10.03 20.07
N PRO A 788 -42.94 8.83 20.62
CA PRO A 788 -42.59 7.66 19.85
C PRO A 788 -43.85 6.98 19.25
N ILE A 789 -44.47 7.62 18.26
CA ILE A 789 -45.72 7.17 17.61
C ILE A 789 -45.51 5.85 16.85
N GLU A 790 -44.30 5.57 16.36
CA GLU A 790 -43.92 4.33 15.68
C GLU A 790 -44.02 3.09 16.60
N ARG A 791 -44.08 3.27 17.93
CA ARG A 791 -44.37 2.18 18.88
C ARG A 791 -45.81 1.66 18.82
N ILE A 792 -46.73 2.41 18.22
CA ILE A 792 -48.15 2.05 18.15
C ILE A 792 -48.33 0.94 17.11
N LYS A 793 -48.74 -0.26 17.57
CA LYS A 793 -48.93 -1.45 16.72
C LYS A 793 -50.02 -1.25 15.65
N ASP A 794 -51.08 -0.50 15.98
CA ASP A 794 -52.19 -0.24 15.06
C ASP A 794 -51.82 0.84 14.04
N LYS A 795 -51.74 0.45 12.76
CA LYS A 795 -51.37 1.34 11.65
C LYS A 795 -52.39 2.48 11.42
N LYS A 796 -53.69 2.25 11.65
CA LYS A 796 -54.73 3.27 11.48
C LYS A 796 -54.64 4.32 12.58
N VAL A 797 -54.46 3.89 13.82
CA VAL A 797 -54.29 4.79 14.98
C VAL A 797 -52.99 5.59 14.84
N LYS A 798 -51.88 4.92 14.49
CA LYS A 798 -50.58 5.57 14.20
C LYS A 798 -50.73 6.71 13.20
N HIS A 799 -51.43 6.43 12.09
CA HIS A 799 -51.61 7.40 11.02
C HIS A 799 -52.57 8.54 11.39
N GLY A 800 -53.68 8.23 12.08
CA GLY A 800 -54.63 9.23 12.56
C GLY A 800 -53.98 10.23 13.52
N ILE A 801 -53.15 9.75 14.45
CA ILE A 801 -52.41 10.60 15.40
C ILE A 801 -51.44 11.53 14.66
N ARG A 802 -50.71 11.04 13.64
CA ARG A 802 -49.78 11.87 12.87
C ARG A 802 -50.49 12.95 12.05
N ILE A 803 -51.59 12.62 11.37
CA ILE A 803 -52.40 13.63 10.64
C ILE A 803 -52.89 14.71 11.59
N ALA A 804 -53.50 14.31 12.71
CA ALA A 804 -54.02 15.26 13.69
C ALA A 804 -52.89 16.15 14.25
N GLY A 805 -51.74 15.56 14.56
CA GLY A 805 -50.55 16.29 15.00
C GLY A 805 -50.09 17.34 13.99
N SER A 806 -49.98 16.98 12.72
CA SER A 806 -49.57 17.91 11.65
C SER A 806 -50.56 19.06 11.46
N VAL A 807 -51.86 18.79 11.47
CA VAL A 807 -52.91 19.81 11.33
C VAL A 807 -52.89 20.79 12.50
N ILE A 808 -52.78 20.29 13.74
CA ILE A 808 -52.68 21.12 14.95
C ILE A 808 -51.42 21.98 14.90
N THR A 809 -50.27 21.38 14.54
CA THR A 809 -48.98 22.08 14.47
C THR A 809 -48.99 23.19 13.42
N ALA A 810 -49.50 22.90 12.22
CA ALA A 810 -49.66 23.89 11.14
C ALA A 810 -50.62 25.02 11.53
N GLY A 811 -51.74 24.70 12.19
CA GLY A 811 -52.69 25.69 12.70
C GLY A 811 -52.06 26.63 13.73
N LEU A 812 -51.31 26.08 14.70
CA LEU A 812 -50.56 26.87 15.68
C LEU A 812 -49.45 27.71 15.04
N ALA A 813 -48.76 27.19 14.02
CA ALA A 813 -47.75 27.94 13.27
C ALA A 813 -48.32 29.15 12.53
N LEU A 814 -49.50 29.00 11.89
CA LEU A 814 -50.22 30.11 11.26
C LEU A 814 -50.64 31.17 12.29
N ALA A 815 -51.13 30.75 13.45
CA ALA A 815 -51.51 31.66 14.53
C ALA A 815 -50.30 32.43 15.11
N ALA A 816 -49.15 31.78 15.24
CA ALA A 816 -47.91 32.41 15.72
C ALA A 816 -47.35 33.45 14.72
N ARG A 817 -47.44 33.19 13.40
CA ARG A 817 -47.03 34.15 12.34
C ARG A 817 -47.86 35.44 12.34
N GLY A 818 -49.14 35.37 12.72
CA GLY A 818 -50.03 36.53 12.81
C GLY A 818 -49.63 37.58 13.85
N LYS A 819 -48.78 37.23 14.83
CA LYS A 819 -48.32 38.14 15.90
C LYS A 819 -46.99 38.86 15.60
N ASN A 820 -46.23 38.45 14.57
CA ASN A 820 -44.92 39.04 14.26
C ASN A 820 -44.65 39.10 12.73
N PRO A 821 -45.02 40.19 12.03
CA PRO A 821 -44.94 40.27 10.56
C PRO A 821 -43.55 40.66 9.99
N ARG A 822 -42.48 40.71 10.80
CA ARG A 822 -41.18 41.31 10.41
C ARG A 822 -40.01 40.37 10.07
N SER A 823 -40.17 39.05 9.96
CA SER A 823 -39.09 38.16 9.51
C SER A 823 -39.40 37.47 8.18
N ARG A 824 -39.02 38.09 7.05
CA ARG A 824 -38.74 37.34 5.81
C ARG A 824 -37.39 36.63 5.99
N SER A 825 -37.38 35.54 6.75
CA SER A 825 -36.28 34.56 6.70
C SER A 825 -36.55 33.57 5.57
N GLU A 826 -35.50 33.15 4.85
CA GLU A 826 -35.58 32.09 3.85
C GLU A 826 -36.23 30.83 4.43
N ASP A 827 -37.11 30.17 3.68
CA ASP A 827 -37.76 28.94 4.11
C ASP A 827 -36.70 27.85 4.37
N PRO A 828 -36.48 27.42 5.64
CA PRO A 828 -35.47 26.42 5.98
C PRO A 828 -35.69 25.10 5.23
N PHE A 829 -36.93 24.78 4.89
CA PHE A 829 -37.27 23.58 4.12
C PHE A 829 -36.72 23.64 2.70
N SER A 830 -36.90 24.78 2.02
CA SER A 830 -36.36 24.99 0.66
C SER A 830 -34.84 24.92 0.64
N ALA A 831 -34.18 25.59 1.60
CA ALA A 831 -32.72 25.63 1.70
C ALA A 831 -32.10 24.23 1.91
N LEU A 832 -32.81 23.34 2.61
CA LEU A 832 -32.37 21.98 2.89
C LEU A 832 -32.80 20.96 1.81
N SER A 833 -33.72 21.30 0.91
CA SER A 833 -34.29 20.36 -0.08
C SER A 833 -33.28 19.72 -1.03
N ALA A 834 -32.21 20.46 -1.36
CA ALA A 834 -31.12 19.99 -2.21
C ALA A 834 -30.12 19.07 -1.47
N TRP A 835 -30.08 19.12 -0.14
CA TRP A 835 -29.20 18.29 0.67
C TRP A 835 -29.83 16.92 0.93
N THR A 836 -29.14 15.84 0.57
CA THR A 836 -29.63 14.46 0.74
C THR A 836 -28.65 13.65 1.60
N PRO A 837 -28.73 13.72 2.94
CA PRO A 837 -27.90 12.90 3.83
C PRO A 837 -28.28 11.41 3.78
N SER A 838 -27.31 10.54 4.04
CA SER A 838 -27.51 9.11 4.25
C SER A 838 -27.91 8.85 5.71
N LEU A 839 -29.19 8.55 5.92
CA LEU A 839 -29.79 8.37 7.24
C LEU A 839 -29.97 6.89 7.55
N CYS A 840 -29.24 6.37 8.52
CA CYS A 840 -29.22 4.95 8.89
C CYS A 840 -29.95 4.74 10.22
N VAL A 841 -31.03 3.96 10.23
CA VAL A 841 -31.88 3.75 11.41
C VAL A 841 -32.27 2.28 11.61
N ASN A 842 -32.56 1.90 12.85
CA ASN A 842 -33.04 0.56 13.20
C ASN A 842 -34.47 0.65 13.78
N PRO A 843 -35.45 -0.14 13.30
CA PRO A 843 -36.81 -0.16 13.85
C PRO A 843 -36.88 -0.55 15.33
N ALA A 844 -35.93 -1.38 15.82
CA ALA A 844 -35.84 -1.77 17.23
C ALA A 844 -35.16 -0.70 18.11
N ASP A 845 -34.60 0.36 17.52
CA ASP A 845 -34.04 1.49 18.24
C ASP A 845 -35.09 2.59 18.42
N HIS A 846 -35.57 2.74 19.65
CA HIS A 846 -36.60 3.71 20.01
C HIS A 846 -36.15 5.18 19.92
N LEU A 847 -34.86 5.46 19.81
CA LEU A 847 -34.35 6.83 19.69
C LEU A 847 -34.43 7.34 18.25
N CYS A 848 -34.33 6.45 17.25
CA CYS A 848 -34.27 6.85 15.84
C CYS A 848 -35.39 6.28 14.96
N SER A 849 -36.15 5.28 15.42
CA SER A 849 -37.21 4.61 14.63
C SER A 849 -38.30 5.55 14.12
N GLU A 850 -38.57 6.67 14.79
CA GLU A 850 -39.54 7.67 14.31
C GLU A 850 -39.19 8.27 12.94
N TYR A 851 -37.92 8.27 12.52
CA TYR A 851 -37.55 8.74 11.18
C TYR A 851 -38.19 7.90 10.07
N ILE A 852 -38.37 6.59 10.27
CA ILE A 852 -39.08 5.71 9.31
C ILE A 852 -40.49 6.25 9.10
N GLY A 853 -41.15 6.50 10.22
CA GLY A 853 -42.50 7.00 10.24
C GLY A 853 -42.66 8.43 9.74
N TYR A 854 -41.69 9.30 10.00
CA TYR A 854 -41.63 10.67 9.50
C TYR A 854 -41.66 10.72 7.97
N PHE A 855 -40.79 9.96 7.30
CA PHE A 855 -40.72 9.92 5.84
C PHE A 855 -41.95 9.24 5.21
N GLU A 856 -42.45 8.16 5.82
CA GLU A 856 -43.68 7.49 5.36
C GLU A 856 -44.92 8.39 5.49
N HIS A 857 -45.05 9.10 6.62
CA HIS A 857 -46.17 10.01 6.86
C HIS A 857 -46.17 11.16 5.85
N ARG A 858 -45.02 11.78 5.58
CA ARG A 858 -44.94 12.86 4.61
C ARG A 858 -45.27 12.40 3.19
N LYS A 859 -44.76 11.25 2.77
CA LYS A 859 -45.12 10.65 1.47
C LYS A 859 -46.64 10.51 1.35
N LYS A 860 -47.30 10.04 2.41
CA LYS A 860 -48.76 9.91 2.43
C LYS A 860 -49.49 11.25 2.46
N MET A 861 -48.98 12.26 3.17
CA MET A 861 -49.54 13.61 3.16
C MET A 861 -49.47 14.25 1.76
N GLU A 862 -48.41 13.97 0.98
CA GLU A 862 -48.35 14.36 -0.43
C GLU A 862 -49.37 13.60 -1.29
N GLU A 863 -49.50 12.28 -1.11
CA GLU A 863 -50.46 11.44 -1.84
C GLU A 863 -51.92 11.90 -1.65
N ILE A 864 -52.28 12.45 -0.48
CA ILE A 864 -53.63 12.96 -0.18
C ILE A 864 -53.79 14.47 -0.45
N GLY A 865 -52.82 15.13 -1.07
CA GLY A 865 -52.87 16.56 -1.40
C GLY A 865 -52.67 17.52 -0.21
N ALA A 866 -52.28 17.01 0.95
CA ALA A 866 -52.03 17.80 2.17
C ALA A 866 -50.54 18.13 2.40
N GLY A 867 -49.69 17.99 1.37
CA GLY A 867 -48.24 18.19 1.47
C GLY A 867 -47.82 19.59 1.98
N ALA A 868 -48.56 20.64 1.63
CA ALA A 868 -48.31 22.00 2.12
C ALA A 868 -48.54 22.15 3.64
N ILE A 869 -49.54 21.46 4.18
CA ILE A 869 -49.84 21.42 5.62
C ILE A 869 -48.69 20.73 6.36
N GLU A 870 -48.23 19.60 5.83
CA GLU A 870 -47.11 18.85 6.41
C GLU A 870 -45.79 19.63 6.34
N ARG A 871 -45.50 20.28 5.21
CA ARG A 871 -44.33 21.16 5.06
C ARG A 871 -44.32 22.25 6.12
N LEU A 872 -45.46 22.89 6.37
CA LEU A 872 -45.56 23.91 7.41
C LEU A 872 -45.42 23.30 8.81
N ALA A 873 -46.10 22.19 9.09
CA ALA A 873 -46.06 21.54 10.39
C ALA A 873 -44.64 21.13 10.80
N THR A 874 -43.89 20.51 9.89
CA THR A 874 -42.56 19.95 10.17
C THR A 874 -41.46 20.99 10.42
N GLN A 875 -41.67 22.25 10.02
CA GLN A 875 -40.75 23.34 10.36
C GLN A 875 -40.86 23.77 11.83
N HIS A 876 -41.87 23.28 12.55
CA HIS A 876 -42.16 23.70 13.90
C HIS A 876 -42.33 22.51 14.86
N SER A 877 -41.91 22.68 16.11
CA SER A 877 -42.22 21.73 17.19
C SER A 877 -43.44 22.22 17.98
N LEU A 878 -44.37 21.30 18.29
CA LEU A 878 -45.57 21.59 19.11
C LEU A 878 -45.23 22.30 20.43
N GLY A 879 -44.20 21.83 21.13
CA GLY A 879 -43.77 22.43 22.40
C GLY A 879 -43.18 23.83 22.21
N GLY A 880 -42.45 24.07 21.11
CA GLY A 880 -41.88 25.38 20.80
C GLY A 880 -42.93 26.41 20.41
N LEU A 881 -43.93 26.01 19.61
CA LEU A 881 -45.06 26.86 19.25
C LEU A 881 -45.94 27.20 20.46
N PHE A 882 -46.22 26.24 21.33
CA PHE A 882 -47.01 26.47 22.54
C PHE A 882 -46.33 27.50 23.47
N MET A 883 -45.01 27.37 23.68
CA MET A 883 -44.24 28.32 24.50
C MET A 883 -44.18 29.72 23.88
N SER A 884 -44.08 29.81 22.55
CA SER A 884 -44.13 31.07 21.80
C SER A 884 -45.50 31.75 21.90
N VAL A 885 -46.60 30.99 21.89
CA VAL A 885 -47.97 31.50 22.01
C VAL A 885 -48.30 31.95 23.45
N VAL A 886 -47.69 31.32 24.47
CA VAL A 886 -47.91 31.58 25.90
C VAL A 886 -47.00 32.70 26.47
N GLY A 887 -46.24 33.41 25.62
CA GLY A 887 -45.59 34.67 25.98
C GLY A 887 -44.27 34.56 26.76
N LYS A 888 -43.65 33.37 26.84
CA LYS A 888 -42.25 33.23 27.30
C LYS A 888 -41.35 33.34 26.08
N GLY A 889 -40.71 34.50 25.90
CA GLY A 889 -39.90 34.87 24.72
C GLY A 889 -38.66 34.00 24.46
N VAL A 890 -38.86 32.74 24.12
CA VAL A 890 -37.83 31.84 23.59
C VAL A 890 -38.10 31.71 22.10
N GLU A 891 -37.17 32.17 21.26
CA GLU A 891 -37.22 31.89 19.81
C GLU A 891 -37.20 30.37 19.61
N ALA A 892 -38.21 29.84 18.93
CA ALA A 892 -38.34 28.41 18.70
C ALA A 892 -37.23 27.95 17.73
N ALA A 893 -36.18 27.32 18.27
CA ALA A 893 -35.13 26.70 17.48
C ALA A 893 -35.70 25.65 16.51
N GLU A 894 -35.12 25.59 15.30
CA GLU A 894 -35.52 24.63 14.27
C GLU A 894 -35.44 23.18 14.78
N PRO A 895 -36.43 22.32 14.50
CA PRO A 895 -36.38 20.92 14.92
C PRO A 895 -35.19 20.17 14.32
N LEU A 896 -34.45 19.43 15.15
CA LEU A 896 -33.31 18.61 14.70
C LEU A 896 -33.71 17.66 13.55
N HIS A 897 -34.89 17.04 13.65
CA HIS A 897 -35.40 16.07 12.68
C HIS A 897 -35.90 16.66 11.35
N LEU A 898 -35.88 18.00 11.17
CA LEU A 898 -36.32 18.63 9.91
C LEU A 898 -35.39 18.22 8.75
N LEU A 899 -35.83 17.27 7.93
CA LEU A 899 -35.11 16.80 6.74
C LEU A 899 -36.10 16.69 5.56
N PRO A 900 -36.00 17.57 4.54
CA PRO A 900 -36.84 17.47 3.34
C PRO A 900 -36.45 16.29 2.44
N SER A 901 -35.16 15.96 2.38
CA SER A 901 -34.62 14.89 1.54
C SER A 901 -33.66 14.02 2.37
N ALA A 902 -33.68 12.71 2.15
CA ALA A 902 -32.72 11.78 2.74
C ALA A 902 -32.68 10.45 1.98
N ASN A 903 -31.53 9.79 1.99
CA ASN A 903 -31.41 8.38 1.64
C ASN A 903 -31.55 7.55 2.92
N LEU A 904 -32.75 7.02 3.17
CA LEU A 904 -33.08 6.29 4.39
C LEU A 904 -32.69 4.81 4.24
N THR A 905 -31.74 4.36 5.06
CA THR A 905 -31.34 2.95 5.20
C THR A 905 -31.91 2.39 6.49
N VAL A 906 -32.81 1.41 6.38
CA VAL A 906 -33.42 0.73 7.52
C VAL A 906 -32.78 -0.64 7.72
N ASN A 907 -32.25 -0.92 8.90
CA ASN A 907 -31.71 -2.23 9.24
C ASN A 907 -32.84 -3.15 9.75
N LEU A 908 -33.18 -4.17 8.96
CA LEU A 908 -34.22 -5.16 9.26
C LEU A 908 -33.63 -6.46 9.85
N SER A 909 -32.34 -6.48 10.16
CA SER A 909 -31.68 -7.64 10.76
C SER A 909 -32.18 -7.84 12.20
N PRO A 910 -32.36 -9.10 12.66
CA PRO A 910 -32.79 -9.37 14.04
C PRO A 910 -31.84 -8.73 15.06
N SER A 911 -32.41 -8.06 16.06
CA SER A 911 -31.68 -7.49 17.19
C SER A 911 -32.24 -8.07 18.49
N ASN A 912 -31.36 -8.59 19.35
CA ASN A 912 -31.76 -9.25 20.60
C ASN A 912 -32.19 -8.24 21.67
N ASP A 913 -31.62 -7.04 21.65
CA ASP A 913 -31.91 -5.98 22.61
C ASP A 913 -31.73 -4.57 22.00
N PHE A 914 -32.14 -3.56 22.77
CA PHE A 914 -32.00 -2.15 22.39
C PHE A 914 -30.52 -1.75 22.19
N LYS A 915 -29.59 -2.27 22.99
CA LYS A 915 -28.16 -1.92 22.88
C LYS A 915 -27.57 -2.36 21.54
N GLN A 916 -27.93 -3.55 21.09
CA GLN A 916 -27.55 -4.06 19.78
C GLN A 916 -28.22 -3.28 18.65
N ALA A 917 -29.51 -2.95 18.81
CA ALA A 917 -30.25 -2.15 17.83
C ALA A 917 -29.79 -0.68 17.75
N HIS A 918 -29.23 -0.13 18.83
CA HIS A 918 -28.69 1.23 18.86
C HIS A 918 -27.20 1.28 18.49
N GLY A 919 -26.41 0.25 18.77
CA GLY A 919 -24.96 0.29 18.61
C GLY A 919 -24.49 0.50 17.17
N ILE A 920 -23.43 1.30 16.99
CA ILE A 920 -22.81 1.59 15.68
C ILE A 920 -22.29 0.32 14.96
N HIS A 921 -21.94 -0.71 15.73
CA HIS A 921 -21.38 -1.96 15.23
C HIS A 921 -22.29 -2.78 14.31
N GLN A 922 -23.60 -2.50 14.33
CA GLN A 922 -24.52 -3.14 13.39
C GLN A 922 -24.26 -2.71 11.93
N TRP A 923 -23.61 -1.57 11.68
CA TRP A 923 -23.56 -0.97 10.33
C TRP A 923 -22.44 -1.50 9.42
N TRP A 924 -21.58 -2.38 9.96
CA TRP A 924 -20.48 -3.03 9.23
C TRP A 924 -20.53 -4.57 9.27
N ARG A 925 -21.65 -5.17 9.71
CA ARG A 925 -21.81 -6.64 9.68
C ARG A 925 -21.95 -7.17 8.24
N PRO A 926 -21.44 -8.38 7.95
CA PRO A 926 -21.49 -8.96 6.60
C PRO A 926 -22.88 -9.44 6.16
N ASP A 927 -23.77 -9.72 7.11
CA ASP A 927 -25.08 -10.39 6.94
C ASP A 927 -26.28 -9.45 7.15
N LEU A 928 -26.18 -8.20 6.69
CA LEU A 928 -27.21 -7.20 6.91
C LEU A 928 -28.40 -7.31 5.94
N ASN A 929 -29.60 -7.39 6.49
CA ASN A 929 -30.84 -7.18 5.74
C ASN A 929 -31.22 -5.70 5.77
N LEU A 930 -30.88 -4.95 4.72
CA LEU A 930 -31.10 -3.50 4.66
C LEU A 930 -32.15 -3.14 3.61
N LYS A 931 -33.05 -2.23 3.98
CA LYS A 931 -33.99 -1.58 3.05
C LYS A 931 -33.59 -0.13 2.84
N CYS A 932 -33.21 0.24 1.62
CA CYS A 932 -32.85 1.60 1.26
C CYS A 932 -33.97 2.28 0.47
N SER A 933 -34.38 3.48 0.88
CA SER A 933 -35.41 4.28 0.23
C SER A 933 -34.94 5.73 0.08
N LEU A 934 -35.02 6.28 -1.13
CA LEU A 934 -34.75 7.69 -1.38
C LEU A 934 -36.04 8.52 -1.23
N TYR A 935 -36.01 9.50 -0.33
CA TYR A 935 -37.07 10.49 -0.17
C TYR A 935 -36.58 11.87 -0.60
N LYS A 936 -37.37 12.55 -1.43
CA LYS A 936 -37.11 13.91 -1.91
C LYS A 936 -38.41 14.70 -1.94
N PHE A 937 -38.51 15.69 -1.07
CA PHE A 937 -39.67 16.55 -0.95
C PHE A 937 -39.26 18.01 -1.24
N LYS A 938 -40.14 18.78 -1.91
CA LYS A 938 -39.85 20.12 -2.43
C LYS A 938 -40.60 21.24 -1.73
#